data_AF-A0A7C5M3P7-F1
#
_entry.id   AF-A0A7C5M3P7-F1
#
_cell.length_a   1.000
_cell.length_b   1.000
_cell.length_c   1.000
_cell.angle_alpha   90.00
_cell.angle_beta   90.00
_cell.angle_gamma   90.00
#
_symmetry.space_group_name_H-M   'P 1'
#
loop_
_entity.id
_entity.type
_entity.pdbx_description
1 polymer ?
#
loop_
_entity_poly.entity_id
_entity_poly.type
_entity_poly.pdbx_seq_one_letter_code
_entity_poly.pdbx_strand_id
1 'polypeptide(L)'
;RMALQTREQHIKRERATSNICTAQVLLAVLSGMYAVYHGPKGIKKIAARTHGLARLLEDNLTAMGCVQHNEYYFDTLKITLPEGATADQVRQVAEANQVNLRYFADGAIGISLDETTEMRHVEKLTGIFAQALNKEAKFLARDDYELNWPANLQRKLAYLTHPVFNSYHKEHEMLRYIKRLENKDVSLTHSMISLGSCTMKLNATTEMLPIAWPKVANLHPFVPVEQAKGYHIMIRELEQWLATITGLHATSLQPNSGAQGEYTGLMVIKAYHQDRGEGHRNVVLIPSSAHGTNPASAVMAGARVVIVGDDGQGNIDVDDLRAKAEEHSDNLMALMVTYPSTHGVYEESIKEICDIIHQHGGQVYMDGANMNAQVGLTSPGAIGADVCHLNLHKTFAIPHGGGGPGVGPICTASHLSPFLPGHPVIKTGGEKAITAVSSAPWGSAGVLAISYAYIALMGRDGLKDATKIAILNANYVKDRLKEKYKILYLGKNGRCAHEMIVDFREFKALGVEVEDVAKRLMDYGFHAPTVSFPVPGTLMIEPTESESKEELDRFCDALLAIREEIDEIARGEADAENNVLKNAPHTEYAVVSDNWDKPYSREKAAYPLPYVRGRKFWPAVARIDNAYGDRNLVCSCLPVEEYA
;
A
#
# COMPACT_ATOMS: atom_id res chain seq x y z
N ARG A 1 16.51 -2.08 9.35
CA ARG A 1 16.46 -2.38 7.89
C ARG A 1 15.37 -3.42 7.63
N MET A 2 14.88 -3.53 6.38
CA MET A 2 14.06 -4.68 5.97
C MET A 2 14.97 -5.90 5.76
N ALA A 3 14.69 -7.03 6.42
CA ALA A 3 15.55 -8.22 6.43
C ALA A 3 15.02 -9.34 5.53
N LEU A 4 15.92 -10.20 5.02
CA LEU A 4 15.58 -11.34 4.17
C LEU A 4 14.71 -10.95 2.96
N GLN A 5 15.07 -9.85 2.29
CA GLN A 5 14.29 -9.26 1.19
C GLN A 5 14.16 -10.20 -0.02
N THR A 6 15.04 -11.20 -0.15
CA THR A 6 14.95 -12.23 -1.19
C THR A 6 13.67 -13.06 -1.15
N ARG A 7 12.81 -12.92 -0.12
CA ARG A 7 11.48 -13.54 -0.08
C ARG A 7 10.46 -12.80 -0.94
N GLU A 8 10.71 -11.53 -1.24
CA GLU A 8 9.72 -10.60 -1.77
C GLU A 8 9.71 -10.58 -3.31
N GLN A 9 8.59 -10.07 -3.84
CA GLN A 9 8.26 -10.04 -5.26
C GLN A 9 9.31 -9.33 -6.14
N HIS A 10 9.95 -8.27 -5.63
CA HIS A 10 10.89 -7.47 -6.41
C HIS A 10 12.22 -8.18 -6.70
N ILE A 11 12.53 -9.24 -5.93
CA ILE A 11 13.70 -10.09 -6.16
C ILE A 11 13.29 -11.44 -6.75
N LYS A 12 12.32 -12.12 -6.14
CA LYS A 12 11.98 -13.51 -6.49
C LYS A 12 10.83 -13.69 -7.47
N ARG A 13 10.11 -12.63 -7.82
CA ARG A 13 9.06 -12.64 -8.86
C ARG A 13 8.07 -13.80 -8.65
N GLU A 14 7.88 -14.69 -9.62
CA GLU A 14 7.00 -15.88 -9.54
C GLU A 14 7.35 -16.85 -8.40
N ARG A 15 8.57 -16.79 -7.86
CA ARG A 15 9.05 -17.63 -6.73
C ARG A 15 9.01 -16.92 -5.39
N ALA A 16 8.42 -15.72 -5.32
CA ALA A 16 8.26 -14.99 -4.07
C ALA A 16 7.29 -15.72 -3.13
N THR A 17 7.37 -15.42 -1.83
CA THR A 17 6.47 -16.03 -0.83
C THR A 17 5.03 -15.53 -0.94
N SER A 18 4.83 -14.39 -1.59
CA SER A 18 3.54 -13.73 -1.82
C SER A 18 3.71 -12.65 -2.90
N ASN A 19 2.61 -12.20 -3.49
CA ASN A 19 2.58 -11.04 -4.38
C ASN A 19 2.55 -9.70 -3.62
N ILE A 20 2.46 -9.69 -2.28
CA ILE A 20 2.34 -8.44 -1.52
C ILE A 20 3.53 -7.48 -1.78
N CYS A 21 3.21 -6.19 -1.95
CA CYS A 21 4.17 -5.10 -2.09
C CYS A 21 3.81 -3.98 -1.10
N THR A 22 2.86 -3.10 -1.45
CA THR A 22 2.25 -2.17 -0.50
C THR A 22 1.41 -2.95 0.53
N ALA A 23 1.65 -2.68 1.82
CA ALA A 23 0.97 -3.32 2.94
C ALA A 23 0.16 -2.29 3.75
N GLN A 24 0.34 -2.26 5.08
CA GLN A 24 -0.41 -1.41 6.02
C GLN A 24 0.53 -0.76 7.06
N VAL A 25 1.69 -0.26 6.62
CA VAL A 25 2.77 0.21 7.52
C VAL A 25 2.30 1.30 8.48
N LEU A 26 1.61 2.34 8.00
CA LEU A 26 1.12 3.42 8.86
C LEU A 26 0.18 2.89 9.97
N LEU A 27 -0.71 1.95 9.65
CA LEU A 27 -1.63 1.36 10.62
C LEU A 27 -0.91 0.44 11.61
N ALA A 28 0.16 -0.25 11.18
CA ALA A 28 1.03 -1.03 12.06
C ALA A 28 1.80 -0.11 13.02
N VAL A 29 2.30 1.05 12.55
CA VAL A 29 2.93 2.07 13.40
C VAL A 29 1.94 2.60 14.43
N LEU A 30 0.71 2.95 14.02
CA LEU A 30 -0.35 3.39 14.95
C LEU A 30 -0.64 2.33 16.02
N SER A 31 -0.75 1.05 15.63
CA SER A 31 -0.96 -0.05 16.56
C SER A 31 0.22 -0.24 17.53
N GLY A 32 1.45 -0.07 17.03
CA GLY A 32 2.66 -0.07 17.86
C GLY A 32 2.67 1.09 18.87
N MET A 33 2.29 2.29 18.44
CA MET A 33 2.16 3.46 19.31
C MET A 33 1.09 3.27 20.37
N TYR A 34 -0.07 2.69 20.02
CA TYR A 34 -1.10 2.34 20.99
C TYR A 34 -0.57 1.39 22.08
N ALA A 35 0.18 0.35 21.68
CA ALA A 35 0.81 -0.57 22.64
C ALA A 35 1.89 0.10 23.50
N VAL A 36 2.69 1.01 22.93
CA VAL A 36 3.70 1.81 23.66
C VAL A 36 3.05 2.74 24.68
N TYR A 37 1.95 3.40 24.30
CA TYR A 37 1.27 4.36 25.15
C TYR A 37 0.61 3.69 26.37
N HIS A 38 -0.11 2.59 26.13
CA HIS A 38 -0.84 1.90 27.19
C HIS A 38 0.04 0.96 28.02
N GLY A 39 1.09 0.40 27.41
CA GLY A 39 1.93 -0.64 28.02
C GLY A 39 1.14 -1.88 28.45
N PRO A 40 1.80 -2.86 29.10
CA PRO A 40 1.15 -4.11 29.47
C PRO A 40 -0.03 -3.92 30.44
N LYS A 41 0.09 -2.96 31.38
CA LYS A 41 -0.94 -2.67 32.40
C LYS A 41 -2.17 -2.01 31.78
N GLY A 42 -1.99 -1.03 30.89
CA GLY A 42 -3.11 -0.34 30.22
C GLY A 42 -3.89 -1.28 29.31
N ILE A 43 -3.18 -2.07 28.50
CA ILE A 43 -3.82 -3.09 27.63
C ILE A 43 -4.59 -4.11 28.47
N LYS A 44 -4.02 -4.57 29.59
CA LYS A 44 -4.74 -5.48 30.51
C LYS A 44 -6.00 -4.83 31.09
N LYS A 45 -5.92 -3.56 31.49
CA LYS A 45 -7.05 -2.81 32.07
C LYS A 45 -8.18 -2.64 31.06
N ILE A 46 -7.86 -2.32 29.81
CA ILE A 46 -8.85 -2.18 28.72
C ILE A 46 -9.53 -3.52 28.48
N ALA A 47 -8.75 -4.60 28.31
CA ALA A 47 -9.28 -5.93 28.08
C ALA A 47 -10.16 -6.44 29.25
N ALA A 48 -9.70 -6.23 30.49
CA ALA A 48 -10.44 -6.55 31.71
C ALA A 48 -11.79 -5.79 31.78
N ARG A 49 -11.79 -4.49 31.49
CA ARG A 49 -13.00 -3.67 31.49
C ARG A 49 -14.01 -4.16 30.45
N THR A 50 -13.56 -4.38 29.21
CA THR A 50 -14.43 -4.86 28.13
C THR A 50 -15.03 -6.22 28.49
N HIS A 51 -14.24 -7.16 29.02
CA HIS A 51 -14.77 -8.45 29.48
C HIS A 51 -15.77 -8.30 30.63
N GLY A 52 -15.47 -7.49 31.64
CA GLY A 52 -16.38 -7.25 32.77
C GLY A 52 -17.73 -6.67 32.33
N LEU A 53 -17.73 -5.75 31.35
CA LEU A 53 -18.97 -5.23 30.76
C LEU A 53 -19.73 -6.29 29.97
N ALA A 54 -19.04 -7.22 29.31
CA ALA A 54 -19.67 -8.33 28.58
C ALA A 54 -20.30 -9.36 29.55
N ARG A 55 -19.66 -9.62 30.69
CA ARG A 55 -20.22 -10.40 31.80
C ARG A 55 -21.46 -9.72 32.39
N LEU A 56 -21.39 -8.41 32.61
CA LEU A 56 -22.53 -7.62 33.08
C LEU A 56 -23.72 -7.68 32.13
N LEU A 57 -23.47 -7.58 30.84
CA LEU A 57 -24.52 -7.74 29.84
C LEU A 57 -25.11 -9.15 29.88
N GLU A 58 -24.28 -10.20 29.94
CA GLU A 58 -24.75 -11.59 30.05
C GLU A 58 -25.68 -11.78 31.26
N ASP A 59 -25.28 -11.33 32.46
CA ASP A 59 -26.07 -11.48 33.68
C ASP A 59 -27.46 -10.82 33.53
N ASN A 60 -27.49 -9.61 32.95
CA ASN A 60 -28.73 -8.88 32.68
C ASN A 60 -29.62 -9.58 31.65
N LEU A 61 -29.04 -10.07 30.55
CA LEU A 61 -29.80 -10.80 29.52
C LEU A 61 -30.32 -12.15 30.03
N THR A 62 -29.52 -12.86 30.84
CA THR A 62 -29.90 -14.15 31.43
C THR A 62 -31.03 -13.98 32.44
N ALA A 63 -31.02 -12.92 33.24
CA ALA A 63 -32.14 -12.57 34.13
C ALA A 63 -33.46 -12.34 33.36
N MET A 64 -33.38 -11.97 32.08
CA MET A 64 -34.51 -11.85 31.16
C MET A 64 -34.84 -13.15 30.42
N GLY A 65 -34.28 -14.29 30.82
CA GLY A 65 -34.57 -15.60 30.23
C GLY A 65 -33.93 -15.83 28.86
N CYS A 66 -33.00 -14.97 28.45
CA CYS A 66 -32.14 -15.25 27.30
C CYS A 66 -31.10 -16.32 27.68
N VAL A 67 -30.64 -17.08 26.69
CA VAL A 67 -29.62 -18.12 26.87
C VAL A 67 -28.35 -17.70 26.14
N GLN A 68 -27.25 -17.60 26.87
CA GLN A 68 -25.91 -17.39 26.33
C GLN A 68 -25.28 -18.76 26.00
N HIS A 69 -24.71 -18.90 24.80
CA HIS A 69 -24.16 -20.18 24.30
C HIS A 69 -22.65 -20.36 24.42
N ASN A 70 -21.88 -19.28 24.52
CA ASN A 70 -20.43 -19.38 24.59
C ASN A 70 -20.02 -19.68 26.03
N GLU A 71 -19.64 -20.92 26.33
CA GLU A 71 -19.12 -21.31 27.66
C GLU A 71 -17.97 -20.41 28.12
N TYR A 72 -17.06 -20.07 27.21
CA TYR A 72 -15.98 -19.12 27.43
C TYR A 72 -15.94 -18.08 26.31
N TYR A 73 -15.80 -16.82 26.67
CA TYR A 73 -15.72 -15.71 25.73
C TYR A 73 -14.88 -14.56 26.31
N PHE A 74 -14.54 -13.61 25.44
CA PHE A 74 -13.86 -12.37 25.81
C PHE A 74 -14.84 -11.20 25.86
N ASP A 75 -15.31 -10.74 24.70
CA ASP A 75 -16.17 -9.55 24.57
C ASP A 75 -17.49 -9.84 23.83
N THR A 76 -17.65 -11.07 23.33
CA THR A 76 -18.68 -11.42 22.37
C THR A 76 -19.62 -12.49 22.91
N LEU A 77 -20.89 -12.16 22.99
CA LEU A 77 -21.98 -13.04 23.39
C LEU A 77 -22.71 -13.58 22.16
N LYS A 78 -23.12 -14.86 22.21
CA LYS A 78 -24.13 -15.43 21.30
C LYS A 78 -25.37 -15.77 22.13
N ILE A 79 -26.46 -15.06 21.88
CA ILE A 79 -27.67 -15.06 22.69
C ILE A 79 -28.84 -15.66 21.91
N THR A 80 -29.51 -16.66 22.48
CA THR A 80 -30.84 -17.09 22.04
C THR A 80 -31.90 -16.48 22.93
N LEU A 81 -33.00 -16.04 22.31
CA LEU A 81 -34.13 -15.41 22.99
C LEU A 81 -35.04 -16.46 23.63
N PRO A 82 -35.80 -16.10 24.69
CA PRO A 82 -36.82 -16.99 25.25
C PRO A 82 -37.91 -17.33 24.22
N GLU A 83 -38.64 -18.41 24.46
CA GLU A 83 -39.73 -18.85 23.60
C GLU A 83 -40.76 -17.73 23.36
N GLY A 84 -41.20 -17.60 22.10
CA GLY A 84 -42.16 -16.57 21.68
C GLY A 84 -41.56 -15.22 21.29
N ALA A 85 -40.27 -14.98 21.57
CA ALA A 85 -39.55 -13.80 21.10
C ALA A 85 -38.73 -14.08 19.82
N THR A 86 -38.60 -13.08 18.96
CA THR A 86 -37.87 -13.20 17.69
C THR A 86 -36.73 -12.19 17.56
N ALA A 87 -35.69 -12.57 16.82
CA ALA A 87 -34.57 -11.70 16.54
C ALA A 87 -34.99 -10.37 15.86
N ASP A 88 -36.03 -10.40 15.04
CA ASP A 88 -36.54 -9.22 14.35
C ASP A 88 -37.22 -8.22 15.32
N GLN A 89 -37.88 -8.68 16.39
CA GLN A 89 -38.40 -7.79 17.43
C GLN A 89 -37.27 -7.02 18.12
N VAL A 90 -36.19 -7.72 18.49
CA VAL A 90 -35.00 -7.10 19.05
C VAL A 90 -34.35 -6.14 18.05
N ARG A 91 -34.29 -6.54 16.77
CA ARG A 91 -33.75 -5.68 15.70
C ARG A 91 -34.47 -4.35 15.59
N GLN A 92 -35.80 -4.37 15.53
CA GLN A 92 -36.59 -3.14 15.42
C GLN A 92 -36.34 -2.18 16.58
N VAL A 93 -36.30 -2.69 17.82
CA VAL A 93 -36.04 -1.87 19.01
C VAL A 93 -34.59 -1.38 19.04
N ALA A 94 -33.63 -2.23 18.67
CA ALA A 94 -32.21 -1.87 18.63
C ALA A 94 -31.94 -0.76 17.59
N GLU A 95 -32.48 -0.90 16.38
CA GLU A 95 -32.32 0.08 15.30
C GLU A 95 -33.01 1.40 15.63
N ALA A 96 -34.20 1.37 16.25
CA ALA A 96 -34.86 2.57 16.77
C ALA A 96 -34.02 3.31 17.82
N ASN A 97 -33.15 2.58 18.52
CA ASN A 97 -32.18 3.10 19.48
C ASN A 97 -30.79 3.35 18.88
N GLN A 98 -30.62 3.26 17.55
CA GLN A 98 -29.35 3.43 16.86
C GLN A 98 -28.26 2.45 17.33
N VAL A 99 -28.64 1.18 17.55
CA VAL A 99 -27.74 0.09 17.93
C VAL A 99 -27.82 -1.01 16.88
N ASN A 100 -26.66 -1.44 16.37
CA ASN A 100 -26.55 -2.58 15.47
C ASN A 100 -26.05 -3.81 16.23
N LEU A 101 -26.68 -4.95 16.00
CA LEU A 101 -26.28 -6.25 16.53
C LEU A 101 -26.07 -7.22 15.35
N ARG A 102 -25.37 -8.34 15.60
CA ARG A 102 -25.25 -9.41 14.61
C ARG A 102 -26.43 -10.35 14.73
N TYR A 103 -27.11 -10.65 13.64
CA TYR A 103 -28.23 -11.60 13.63
C TYR A 103 -27.83 -12.85 12.85
N PHE A 104 -27.96 -14.02 13.47
CA PHE A 104 -27.61 -15.30 12.87
C PHE A 104 -28.84 -15.97 12.24
N ALA A 105 -28.59 -16.86 11.27
CA ALA A 105 -29.65 -17.59 10.58
C ALA A 105 -30.44 -18.55 11.49
N ASP A 106 -29.86 -18.96 12.62
CA ASP A 106 -30.50 -19.78 13.65
C ASP A 106 -31.38 -18.95 14.62
N GLY A 107 -31.55 -17.65 14.37
CA GLY A 107 -32.30 -16.73 15.21
C GLY A 107 -31.53 -16.22 16.44
N ALA A 108 -30.29 -16.66 16.66
CA ALA A 108 -29.45 -16.11 17.70
C ALA A 108 -28.96 -14.69 17.37
N ILE A 109 -28.62 -13.93 18.41
CA ILE A 109 -28.10 -12.57 18.31
C ILE A 109 -26.67 -12.56 18.87
N GLY A 110 -25.73 -12.06 18.06
CA GLY A 110 -24.35 -11.79 18.44
C GLY A 110 -24.20 -10.35 18.92
N ILE A 111 -23.55 -10.18 20.06
CA ILE A 111 -23.25 -8.87 20.65
C ILE A 111 -21.77 -8.84 21.01
N SER A 112 -21.01 -7.97 20.36
CA SER A 112 -19.59 -7.73 20.67
C SER A 112 -19.46 -6.36 21.33
N LEU A 113 -18.88 -6.32 22.52
CA LEU A 113 -18.51 -5.07 23.18
C LEU A 113 -17.06 -4.71 22.83
N ASP A 114 -16.69 -3.47 23.07
CA ASP A 114 -15.36 -2.97 22.72
C ASP A 114 -14.84 -1.94 23.74
N GLU A 115 -13.70 -1.32 23.44
CA GLU A 115 -13.09 -0.31 24.31
C GLU A 115 -14.00 0.90 24.56
N THR A 116 -14.85 1.28 23.61
CA THR A 116 -15.76 2.44 23.71
C THR A 116 -16.99 2.16 24.56
N THR A 117 -17.19 0.91 24.96
CA THR A 117 -18.33 0.50 25.77
C THR A 117 -18.19 1.02 27.21
N GLU A 118 -19.26 1.64 27.71
CA GLU A 118 -19.39 2.15 29.07
C GLU A 118 -20.62 1.50 29.74
N MET A 119 -20.75 1.64 31.05
CA MET A 119 -21.89 1.07 31.80
C MET A 119 -23.25 1.51 31.25
N ARG A 120 -23.40 2.79 30.86
CA ARG A 120 -24.61 3.32 30.22
C ARG A 120 -24.96 2.61 28.91
N HIS A 121 -23.97 2.10 28.17
CA HIS A 121 -24.22 1.37 26.93
C HIS A 121 -24.76 -0.03 27.23
N VAL A 122 -24.27 -0.69 28.30
CA VAL A 122 -24.79 -1.97 28.78
C VAL A 122 -26.21 -1.82 29.33
N GLU A 123 -26.49 -0.75 30.08
CA GLU A 123 -27.84 -0.40 30.54
C GLU A 123 -28.78 -0.17 29.36
N LYS A 124 -28.36 0.59 28.36
CA LYS A 124 -29.13 0.82 27.11
C LYS A 124 -29.42 -0.50 26.39
N LEU A 125 -28.43 -1.38 26.22
CA LEU A 125 -28.61 -2.71 25.62
C LEU A 125 -29.60 -3.55 26.43
N THR A 126 -29.50 -3.54 27.76
CA THR A 126 -30.44 -4.22 28.65
C THR A 126 -31.87 -3.70 28.44
N GLY A 127 -32.04 -2.37 28.37
CA GLY A 127 -33.33 -1.73 28.09
C GLY A 127 -33.92 -2.12 26.73
N ILE A 128 -33.10 -2.22 25.69
CA ILE A 128 -33.50 -2.67 24.35
C ILE A 128 -34.08 -4.09 24.41
N PHE A 129 -33.39 -5.01 25.08
CA PHE A 129 -33.87 -6.38 25.24
C PHE A 129 -35.11 -6.45 26.12
N ALA A 130 -35.17 -5.71 27.23
CA ALA A 130 -36.35 -5.64 28.08
C ALA A 130 -37.59 -5.20 27.31
N GLN A 131 -37.47 -4.13 26.52
CA GLN A 131 -38.55 -3.63 25.68
C GLN A 131 -38.96 -4.64 24.61
N ALA A 132 -38.00 -5.23 23.88
CA ALA A 132 -38.29 -6.21 22.83
C ALA A 132 -38.93 -7.50 23.36
N LEU A 133 -38.61 -7.90 24.60
CA LEU A 133 -39.15 -9.08 25.27
C LEU A 133 -40.40 -8.80 26.09
N ASN A 134 -40.90 -7.55 26.09
CA ASN A 134 -42.01 -7.09 26.93
C ASN A 134 -41.81 -7.41 28.43
N LYS A 135 -40.59 -7.17 28.92
CA LYS A 135 -40.18 -7.34 30.32
C LYS A 135 -39.90 -5.98 30.98
N GLU A 136 -39.94 -5.95 32.30
CA GLU A 136 -39.55 -4.77 33.06
C GLU A 136 -38.06 -4.50 32.89
N ALA A 137 -37.69 -3.26 32.56
CA ALA A 137 -36.31 -2.84 32.40
C ALA A 137 -35.62 -2.70 33.77
N LYS A 138 -35.26 -3.83 34.38
CA LYS A 138 -34.46 -3.90 35.61
C LYS A 138 -32.99 -4.08 35.26
N PHE A 139 -32.22 -3.01 35.39
CA PHE A 139 -30.77 -3.07 35.21
C PHE A 139 -30.08 -3.51 36.52
N LEU A 140 -29.43 -4.67 36.47
CA LEU A 140 -28.64 -5.23 37.56
C LEU A 140 -27.25 -4.60 37.56
N ALA A 141 -27.14 -3.36 38.04
CA ALA A 141 -25.86 -2.65 38.11
C ALA A 141 -24.87 -3.41 39.00
N ARG A 142 -23.68 -3.71 38.45
CA ARG A 142 -22.62 -4.46 39.14
C ARG A 142 -21.26 -4.08 38.58
N ASP A 143 -20.27 -3.87 39.45
CA ASP A 143 -18.90 -3.49 39.09
C ASP A 143 -17.80 -4.38 39.72
N ASP A 144 -18.18 -5.37 40.53
CA ASP A 144 -17.29 -6.30 41.25
C ASP A 144 -17.10 -7.65 40.53
N TYR A 145 -16.90 -7.64 39.20
CA TYR A 145 -16.66 -8.88 38.45
C TYR A 145 -15.24 -9.42 38.69
N GLU A 146 -15.15 -10.64 39.21
CA GLU A 146 -13.91 -11.41 39.15
C GLU A 146 -13.69 -11.99 37.75
N LEU A 147 -12.52 -11.71 37.18
CA LEU A 147 -12.12 -12.18 35.86
C LEU A 147 -11.62 -13.62 35.93
N ASN A 148 -12.56 -14.57 36.05
CA ASN A 148 -12.24 -15.98 36.29
C ASN A 148 -12.47 -16.82 35.03
N TRP A 149 -11.41 -16.97 34.22
CA TRP A 149 -11.34 -18.04 33.21
C TRP A 149 -10.79 -19.34 33.82
N PRO A 150 -11.07 -20.51 33.21
CA PRO A 150 -10.36 -21.75 33.52
C PRO A 150 -8.84 -21.56 33.55
N ALA A 151 -8.16 -22.22 34.48
CA ALA A 151 -6.72 -22.04 34.70
C ALA A 151 -5.85 -22.33 33.47
N ASN A 152 -6.33 -23.14 32.53
CA ASN A 152 -5.69 -23.45 31.25
C ASN A 152 -5.89 -22.35 30.18
N LEU A 153 -6.85 -21.44 30.34
CA LEU A 153 -7.11 -20.30 29.44
C LEU A 153 -6.51 -18.98 29.96
N GLN A 154 -6.11 -18.92 31.22
CA GLN A 154 -5.49 -17.73 31.80
C GLN A 154 -4.06 -17.52 31.29
N ARG A 155 -3.80 -16.35 30.71
CA ARG A 155 -2.43 -15.95 30.31
C ARG A 155 -1.55 -15.76 31.55
N LYS A 156 -0.49 -16.58 31.64
CA LYS A 156 0.51 -16.50 32.73
C LYS A 156 1.80 -15.75 32.34
N LEU A 157 2.10 -15.67 31.04
CA LEU A 157 3.34 -15.08 30.54
C LEU A 157 3.26 -13.54 30.50
N ALA A 158 4.31 -12.89 30.99
CA ALA A 158 4.52 -11.46 30.85
C ALA A 158 4.65 -11.07 29.36
N TYR A 159 4.37 -9.81 29.06
CA TYR A 159 4.39 -9.27 27.70
C TYR A 159 4.68 -7.77 27.72
N LEU A 160 5.14 -7.24 26.58
CA LEU A 160 5.54 -5.84 26.43
C LEU A 160 6.54 -5.44 27.54
N THR A 161 7.50 -6.33 27.82
CA THR A 161 8.50 -6.17 28.89
C THR A 161 9.65 -5.26 28.49
N HIS A 162 9.89 -5.07 27.19
CA HIS A 162 10.92 -4.18 26.68
C HIS A 162 10.69 -2.73 27.18
N PRO A 163 11.75 -1.96 27.53
CA PRO A 163 11.62 -0.60 28.06
C PRO A 163 10.78 0.35 27.20
N VAL A 164 10.76 0.16 25.87
CA VAL A 164 9.95 0.98 24.94
C VAL A 164 8.46 1.01 25.33
N PHE A 165 7.89 -0.09 25.82
CA PHE A 165 6.49 -0.18 26.22
C PHE A 165 6.21 0.31 27.64
N ASN A 166 7.26 0.77 28.34
CA ASN A 166 7.22 1.14 29.75
C ASN A 166 7.74 2.58 30.00
N SER A 167 8.11 3.31 28.94
CA SER A 167 8.77 4.63 29.05
C SER A 167 7.90 5.82 28.63
N TYR A 168 6.87 5.64 27.80
CA TYR A 168 6.18 6.73 27.11
C TYR A 168 4.66 6.81 27.41
N HIS A 169 4.27 6.70 28.69
CA HIS A 169 2.85 6.66 29.10
C HIS A 169 2.22 8.04 29.36
N LYS A 170 3.04 9.10 29.38
CA LYS A 170 2.55 10.49 29.47
C LYS A 170 2.42 11.06 28.07
N GLU A 171 1.34 11.78 27.79
CA GLU A 171 1.06 12.34 26.46
C GLU A 171 2.25 13.14 25.90
N HIS A 172 2.87 14.00 26.71
CA HIS A 172 4.03 14.79 26.28
C HIS A 172 5.28 13.95 25.97
N GLU A 173 5.50 12.85 26.71
CA GLU A 173 6.60 11.92 26.44
C GLU A 173 6.35 11.11 25.18
N MET A 174 5.09 10.71 24.94
CA MET A 174 4.69 10.05 23.69
C MET A 174 4.85 10.99 22.50
N LEU A 175 4.42 12.26 22.61
CA LEU A 175 4.63 13.27 21.57
C LEU A 175 6.11 13.43 21.22
N ARG A 176 6.98 13.52 22.23
CA ARG A 176 8.44 13.58 22.03
C ARG A 176 9.00 12.31 21.39
N TYR A 177 8.47 11.14 21.73
CA TYR A 177 8.89 9.87 21.14
C TYR A 177 8.53 9.81 19.65
N ILE A 178 7.26 10.11 19.31
CA ILE A 178 6.79 10.17 17.92
C ILE A 178 7.63 11.16 17.11
N LYS A 179 7.80 12.40 17.62
CA LYS A 179 8.57 13.44 16.91
C LYS A 179 10.03 13.06 16.70
N ARG A 180 10.64 12.33 17.64
CA ARG A 180 12.02 11.86 17.53
C ARG A 180 12.19 10.79 16.46
N LEU A 181 11.19 9.94 16.25
CA LEU A 181 11.21 8.98 15.14
C LEU A 181 10.95 9.68 13.82
N GLU A 182 9.94 10.55 13.75
CA GLU A 182 9.62 11.36 12.56
C GLU A 182 10.84 12.13 12.04
N ASN A 183 11.60 12.78 12.93
CA ASN A 183 12.78 13.56 12.55
C ASN A 183 13.96 12.72 12.00
N LYS A 184 13.89 11.38 12.06
CA LYS A 184 14.91 10.49 11.45
C LYS A 184 14.55 10.08 10.03
N ASP A 185 13.31 10.28 9.63
CA ASP A 185 12.78 9.79 8.36
C ASP A 185 12.61 10.98 7.40
N VAL A 186 13.34 10.94 6.28
CA VAL A 186 13.13 11.89 5.19
C VAL A 186 11.77 11.63 4.56
N SER A 187 11.03 12.68 4.26
CA SER A 187 9.66 12.63 3.76
C SER A 187 9.41 13.79 2.79
N LEU A 188 8.22 13.81 2.16
CA LEU A 188 7.80 14.87 1.24
C LEU A 188 7.71 16.27 1.89
N THR A 189 7.81 16.38 3.22
CA THR A 189 7.92 17.69 3.89
C THR A 189 9.33 18.28 3.83
N HIS A 190 10.32 17.50 3.38
CA HIS A 190 11.73 17.88 3.35
C HIS A 190 12.21 18.19 1.92
N SER A 191 12.01 17.23 1.01
CA SER A 191 12.44 17.28 -0.39
C SER A 191 11.59 16.35 -1.24
N MET A 192 11.72 16.47 -2.56
CA MET A 192 11.27 15.48 -3.53
C MET A 192 11.85 14.11 -3.18
N ILE A 193 11.00 13.09 -3.34
CA ILE A 193 11.39 11.67 -3.29
C ILE A 193 11.08 11.09 -4.67
N SER A 194 12.08 11.04 -5.56
CA SER A 194 11.86 10.73 -6.99
C SER A 194 11.87 9.23 -7.32
N LEU A 195 11.18 8.43 -6.49
CA LEU A 195 11.08 6.98 -6.66
C LEU A 195 10.29 6.62 -7.93
N GLY A 196 10.98 6.09 -8.94
CA GLY A 196 10.35 5.48 -10.11
C GLY A 196 9.31 4.41 -9.75
N SER A 197 8.23 4.36 -10.52
CA SER A 197 7.06 3.51 -10.35
C SER A 197 6.32 3.72 -9.02
N CYS A 198 6.53 4.84 -8.32
CA CYS A 198 5.89 5.11 -7.02
C CYS A 198 4.98 6.34 -7.04
N THR A 199 5.18 7.28 -7.96
CA THR A 199 4.41 8.53 -8.07
C THR A 199 4.28 9.24 -6.71
N MET A 200 5.40 9.70 -6.19
CA MET A 200 5.49 10.42 -4.91
C MET A 200 4.94 11.87 -5.01
N LYS A 201 3.69 12.00 -5.44
CA LYS A 201 3.00 13.29 -5.63
C LYS A 201 2.50 13.86 -4.30
N LEU A 202 1.93 15.07 -4.36
CA LEU A 202 1.26 15.70 -3.23
C LEU A 202 0.13 14.82 -2.68
N ASN A 203 0.11 14.64 -1.36
CA ASN A 203 -1.06 14.18 -0.61
C ASN A 203 -1.67 15.42 0.06
N ALA A 204 -2.63 16.06 -0.59
CA ALA A 204 -3.03 17.40 -0.18
C ALA A 204 -3.78 17.38 1.16
N THR A 205 -3.54 18.36 2.02
CA THR A 205 -4.22 18.46 3.32
C THR A 205 -5.74 18.37 3.18
N THR A 206 -6.32 19.06 2.19
CA THR A 206 -7.76 19.03 1.90
C THR A 206 -8.27 17.62 1.58
N GLU A 207 -7.48 16.80 0.88
CA GLU A 207 -7.83 15.42 0.52
C GLU A 207 -7.71 14.49 1.74
N MET A 208 -6.81 14.80 2.67
CA MET A 208 -6.56 14.01 3.88
C MET A 208 -7.59 14.25 4.99
N LEU A 209 -8.15 15.46 5.10
CA LEU A 209 -9.07 15.82 6.20
C LEU A 209 -10.26 14.85 6.39
N PRO A 210 -10.94 14.35 5.33
CA PRO A 210 -12.13 13.52 5.49
C PRO A 210 -11.89 12.19 6.22
N ILE A 211 -10.67 11.64 6.19
CA ILE A 211 -10.40 10.33 6.82
C ILE A 211 -10.53 10.38 8.35
N ALA A 212 -10.44 11.58 8.95
CA ALA A 212 -10.61 11.79 10.39
C ALA A 212 -12.04 12.18 10.76
N TRP A 213 -12.95 12.38 9.80
CA TRP A 213 -14.34 12.69 10.10
C TRP A 213 -15.02 11.48 10.74
N PRO A 214 -15.72 11.62 11.88
CA PRO A 214 -16.39 10.49 12.52
C PRO A 214 -17.35 9.73 11.60
N LYS A 215 -17.99 10.43 10.66
CA LYS A 215 -18.90 9.84 9.65
C LYS A 215 -18.20 8.93 8.63
N VAL A 216 -16.88 9.00 8.55
CA VAL A 216 -16.01 8.17 7.70
C VAL A 216 -15.26 7.16 8.59
N ALA A 217 -14.54 7.64 9.60
CA ALA A 217 -13.66 6.83 10.44
C ALA A 217 -14.38 5.80 11.33
N ASN A 218 -15.61 6.08 11.79
CA ASN A 218 -16.25 5.32 12.87
C ASN A 218 -17.44 4.46 12.40
N LEU A 219 -17.47 4.07 11.12
CA LEU A 219 -18.51 3.20 10.59
C LEU A 219 -18.01 1.75 10.54
N HIS A 220 -18.76 0.82 11.15
CA HIS A 220 -18.46 -0.60 11.04
C HIS A 220 -18.70 -1.08 9.59
N PRO A 221 -17.81 -1.91 8.99
CA PRO A 221 -17.91 -2.26 7.56
C PRO A 221 -19.16 -3.07 7.18
N PHE A 222 -19.86 -3.64 8.17
CA PHE A 222 -21.05 -4.47 7.98
C PHE A 222 -22.33 -3.86 8.58
N VAL A 223 -22.39 -2.52 8.73
CA VAL A 223 -23.66 -1.86 9.07
C VAL A 223 -24.73 -2.14 8.00
N PRO A 224 -26.02 -2.08 8.33
CA PRO A 224 -27.09 -2.02 7.34
C PRO A 224 -26.80 -0.95 6.28
N VAL A 225 -26.97 -1.28 5.00
CA VAL A 225 -26.59 -0.42 3.86
C VAL A 225 -27.22 0.98 3.92
N GLU A 226 -28.42 1.08 4.47
CA GLU A 226 -29.14 2.34 4.66
C GLU A 226 -28.44 3.32 5.62
N GLN A 227 -27.58 2.83 6.50
CA GLN A 227 -26.78 3.66 7.43
C GLN A 227 -25.49 4.18 6.79
N ALA A 228 -25.09 3.61 5.65
CA ALA A 228 -23.87 3.94 4.93
C ALA A 228 -24.13 4.71 3.62
N LYS A 229 -25.28 5.40 3.48
CA LYS A 229 -25.68 6.11 2.24
C LYS A 229 -24.60 7.06 1.71
N GLY A 230 -23.95 7.81 2.60
CA GLY A 230 -22.87 8.72 2.21
C GLY A 230 -21.68 7.98 1.57
N TYR A 231 -21.29 6.84 2.14
CA TYR A 231 -20.29 5.96 1.55
C TYR A 231 -20.73 5.45 0.18
N HIS A 232 -21.96 4.98 0.04
CA HIS A 232 -22.46 4.46 -1.24
C HIS A 232 -22.50 5.52 -2.35
N ILE A 233 -22.79 6.78 -2.02
CA ILE A 233 -22.71 7.89 -2.99
C ILE A 233 -21.25 8.07 -3.44
N MET A 234 -20.32 8.23 -2.49
CA MET A 234 -18.90 8.42 -2.77
C MET A 234 -18.30 7.24 -3.57
N ILE A 235 -18.61 6.01 -3.16
CA ILE A 235 -18.17 4.78 -3.81
C ILE A 235 -18.65 4.73 -5.27
N ARG A 236 -19.95 4.93 -5.50
CA ARG A 236 -20.54 4.86 -6.85
C ARG A 236 -19.98 5.94 -7.78
N GLU A 237 -19.84 7.17 -7.28
CA GLU A 237 -19.25 8.26 -8.05
C GLU A 237 -17.79 8.00 -8.37
N LEU A 238 -17.00 7.53 -7.39
CA LEU A 238 -15.60 7.15 -7.62
C LEU A 238 -15.48 5.99 -8.62
N GLU A 239 -16.30 4.94 -8.49
CA GLU A 239 -16.35 3.82 -9.44
C GLU A 239 -16.62 4.31 -10.87
N GLN A 240 -17.57 5.22 -11.03
CA GLN A 240 -17.94 5.82 -12.32
C GLN A 240 -16.82 6.70 -12.89
N TRP A 241 -16.18 7.53 -12.07
CA TRP A 241 -15.07 8.37 -12.50
C TRP A 241 -13.86 7.54 -12.93
N LEU A 242 -13.51 6.51 -12.15
CA LEU A 242 -12.41 5.61 -12.50
C LEU A 242 -12.69 4.81 -13.77
N ALA A 243 -13.93 4.33 -13.97
CA ALA A 243 -14.35 3.70 -15.23
C ALA A 243 -14.20 4.67 -16.41
N THR A 244 -14.62 5.93 -16.23
CA THR A 244 -14.49 6.97 -17.25
C THR A 244 -13.02 7.28 -17.58
N ILE A 245 -12.19 7.47 -16.56
CA ILE A 245 -10.74 7.74 -16.70
C ILE A 245 -10.04 6.59 -17.41
N THR A 246 -10.42 5.35 -17.11
CA THR A 246 -9.80 4.15 -17.70
C THR A 246 -10.39 3.79 -19.07
N GLY A 247 -11.50 4.39 -19.47
CA GLY A 247 -12.23 4.01 -20.68
C GLY A 247 -12.82 2.60 -20.61
N LEU A 248 -13.00 2.06 -19.40
CA LEU A 248 -13.54 0.73 -19.14
C LEU A 248 -14.98 0.85 -18.59
N HIS A 249 -15.68 -0.28 -18.49
CA HIS A 249 -17.13 -0.29 -18.26
C HIS A 249 -17.52 -0.20 -16.78
N ALA A 250 -16.85 -0.98 -15.92
CA ALA A 250 -17.22 -1.11 -14.51
C ALA A 250 -15.98 -1.15 -13.61
N THR A 251 -16.14 -0.78 -12.34
CA THR A 251 -15.06 -0.72 -11.36
C THR A 251 -15.43 -1.51 -10.11
N SER A 252 -14.46 -2.20 -9.51
CA SER A 252 -14.55 -2.73 -8.15
C SER A 252 -13.47 -2.10 -7.27
N LEU A 253 -13.90 -1.49 -6.17
CA LEU A 253 -13.01 -0.91 -5.14
C LEU A 253 -12.59 -1.92 -4.04
N GLN A 254 -12.94 -3.20 -4.18
CA GLN A 254 -12.68 -4.22 -3.15
C GLN A 254 -11.18 -4.51 -2.91
N PRO A 255 -10.30 -4.62 -3.93
CA PRO A 255 -8.91 -4.98 -3.69
C PRO A 255 -8.13 -3.84 -3.00
N ASN A 256 -7.45 -4.17 -1.90
CA ASN A 256 -6.83 -3.20 -0.99
C ASN A 256 -5.32 -2.99 -1.21
N SER A 257 -4.79 -3.35 -2.38
CA SER A 257 -3.44 -3.02 -2.84
C SER A 257 -3.33 -3.25 -4.35
N GLY A 258 -2.31 -2.71 -5.01
CA GLY A 258 -2.11 -2.93 -6.45
C GLY A 258 -1.96 -4.42 -6.81
N ALA A 259 -1.14 -5.15 -6.05
CA ALA A 259 -0.98 -6.59 -6.19
C ALA A 259 -2.29 -7.38 -5.98
N GLN A 260 -3.14 -6.95 -5.05
CA GLN A 260 -4.49 -7.52 -4.92
C GLN A 260 -5.37 -7.19 -6.12
N GLY A 261 -5.20 -6.02 -6.74
CA GLY A 261 -5.85 -5.66 -8.00
C GLY A 261 -5.42 -6.57 -9.15
N GLU A 262 -4.12 -6.88 -9.27
CA GLU A 262 -3.61 -7.88 -10.22
C GLU A 262 -4.23 -9.25 -10.02
N TYR A 263 -4.14 -9.78 -8.80
CA TYR A 263 -4.74 -11.07 -8.47
C TYR A 263 -6.24 -11.09 -8.78
N THR A 264 -6.97 -10.03 -8.41
CA THR A 264 -8.42 -9.94 -8.67
C THR A 264 -8.72 -9.89 -10.17
N GLY A 265 -7.97 -9.11 -10.94
CA GLY A 265 -8.16 -9.01 -12.39
C GLY A 265 -7.93 -10.36 -13.09
N LEU A 266 -6.90 -11.11 -12.68
CA LEU A 266 -6.66 -12.46 -13.19
C LEU A 266 -7.75 -13.46 -12.77
N MET A 267 -8.25 -13.36 -11.54
CA MET A 267 -9.37 -14.20 -11.08
C MET A 267 -10.68 -13.91 -11.82
N VAL A 268 -10.92 -12.64 -12.18
CA VAL A 268 -12.04 -12.22 -13.04
C VAL A 268 -11.89 -12.80 -14.46
N ILE A 269 -10.70 -12.69 -15.07
CA ILE A 269 -10.40 -13.31 -16.37
C ILE A 269 -10.61 -14.84 -16.32
N LYS A 270 -10.10 -15.49 -15.27
CA LYS A 270 -10.24 -16.93 -15.07
C LYS A 270 -11.71 -17.35 -14.98
N ALA A 271 -12.52 -16.62 -14.21
CA ALA A 271 -13.95 -16.88 -14.09
C ALA A 271 -14.68 -16.70 -15.43
N TYR A 272 -14.29 -15.69 -16.21
CA TYR A 272 -14.81 -15.46 -17.55
C TYR A 272 -14.53 -16.63 -18.52
N HIS A 273 -13.30 -17.14 -18.54
CA HIS A 273 -12.98 -18.33 -19.34
C HIS A 273 -13.74 -19.58 -18.85
N GLN A 274 -13.86 -19.76 -17.53
CA GLN A 274 -14.62 -20.88 -16.96
C GLN A 274 -16.10 -20.85 -17.37
N ASP A 275 -16.73 -19.68 -17.34
CA ASP A 275 -18.13 -19.49 -17.74
C ASP A 275 -18.37 -19.81 -19.23
N ARG A 276 -17.35 -19.62 -20.07
CA ARG A 276 -17.34 -19.98 -21.49
C ARG A 276 -17.01 -21.45 -21.77
N GLY A 277 -16.76 -22.27 -20.74
CA GLY A 277 -16.30 -23.65 -20.92
C GLY A 277 -14.81 -23.78 -21.28
N GLU A 278 -14.04 -22.69 -21.16
CA GLU A 278 -12.62 -22.61 -21.51
C GLU A 278 -11.71 -22.53 -20.28
N GLY A 279 -12.15 -23.08 -19.14
CA GLY A 279 -11.38 -23.06 -17.89
C GLY A 279 -10.03 -23.80 -17.92
N HIS A 280 -9.70 -24.45 -19.03
CA HIS A 280 -8.38 -25.05 -19.28
C HIS A 280 -7.31 -23.99 -19.60
N ARG A 281 -7.71 -22.79 -20.05
CA ARG A 281 -6.79 -21.67 -20.30
C ARG A 281 -6.16 -21.19 -19.00
N ASN A 282 -4.86 -21.41 -18.86
CA ASN A 282 -4.11 -21.10 -17.63
C ASN A 282 -2.73 -20.49 -17.90
N VAL A 283 -2.40 -20.12 -19.13
CA VAL A 283 -1.11 -19.51 -19.48
C VAL A 283 -1.22 -17.99 -19.42
N VAL A 284 -0.28 -17.36 -18.72
CA VAL A 284 -0.16 -15.90 -18.68
C VAL A 284 1.18 -15.49 -19.27
N LEU A 285 1.13 -14.71 -20.34
CA LEU A 285 2.31 -14.07 -20.92
C LEU A 285 2.65 -12.83 -20.09
N ILE A 286 3.93 -12.68 -19.73
CA ILE A 286 4.42 -11.55 -18.92
C ILE A 286 5.74 -11.05 -19.51
N PRO A 287 5.85 -9.78 -19.93
CA PRO A 287 7.12 -9.18 -20.32
C PRO A 287 8.17 -9.28 -19.22
N SER A 288 9.42 -9.52 -19.61
CA SER A 288 10.55 -9.60 -18.68
C SER A 288 10.74 -8.34 -17.82
N SER A 289 10.34 -7.19 -18.35
CA SER A 289 10.38 -5.88 -17.69
C SER A 289 9.27 -5.65 -16.65
N ALA A 290 8.22 -6.47 -16.64
CA ALA A 290 7.07 -6.28 -15.76
C ALA A 290 7.48 -6.27 -14.27
N HIS A 291 6.71 -5.55 -13.46
CA HIS A 291 6.90 -5.53 -12.01
C HIS A 291 6.84 -6.94 -11.41
N GLY A 292 7.56 -7.18 -10.32
CA GLY A 292 7.69 -8.50 -9.71
C GLY A 292 6.37 -9.04 -9.12
N THR A 293 5.39 -8.16 -8.88
CA THR A 293 4.04 -8.53 -8.45
C THR A 293 3.30 -9.29 -9.55
N ASN A 294 3.44 -8.90 -10.82
CA ASN A 294 2.72 -9.51 -11.95
C ASN A 294 2.91 -11.04 -12.00
N PRO A 295 4.15 -11.57 -12.07
CA PRO A 295 4.38 -13.02 -12.07
C PRO A 295 3.99 -13.70 -10.74
N ALA A 296 4.13 -13.02 -9.60
CA ALA A 296 3.70 -13.56 -8.31
C ALA A 296 2.15 -13.69 -8.23
N SER A 297 1.43 -12.67 -8.70
CA SER A 297 -0.04 -12.64 -8.78
C SER A 297 -0.56 -13.70 -9.76
N ALA A 298 0.11 -13.90 -10.89
CA ALA A 298 -0.23 -14.95 -11.85
C ALA A 298 -0.10 -16.37 -11.26
N VAL A 299 1.02 -16.66 -10.58
CA VAL A 299 1.17 -17.95 -9.88
C VAL A 299 0.13 -18.12 -8.77
N MET A 300 -0.16 -17.06 -8.01
CA MET A 300 -1.19 -17.09 -6.97
C MET A 300 -2.60 -17.36 -7.53
N ALA A 301 -2.91 -16.86 -8.73
CA ALA A 301 -4.15 -17.17 -9.45
C ALA A 301 -4.18 -18.61 -10.03
N GLY A 302 -3.10 -19.37 -9.86
CA GLY A 302 -2.94 -20.74 -10.36
C GLY A 302 -2.59 -20.81 -11.85
N ALA A 303 -2.00 -19.75 -12.42
CA ALA A 303 -1.58 -19.71 -13.81
C ALA A 303 -0.12 -20.16 -14.00
N ARG A 304 0.19 -20.64 -15.21
CA ARG A 304 1.54 -20.90 -15.70
C ARG A 304 2.08 -19.62 -16.35
N VAL A 305 3.14 -19.07 -15.77
CA VAL A 305 3.81 -17.87 -16.31
C VAL A 305 4.73 -18.24 -17.46
N VAL A 306 4.64 -17.49 -18.56
CA VAL A 306 5.56 -17.57 -19.70
C VAL A 306 6.12 -16.18 -19.96
N ILE A 307 7.43 -16.04 -19.87
CA ILE A 307 8.10 -14.75 -20.00
C ILE A 307 8.23 -14.37 -21.48
N VAL A 308 7.93 -13.12 -21.81
CA VAL A 308 8.15 -12.52 -23.13
C VAL A 308 9.42 -11.68 -23.10
N GLY A 309 10.23 -11.79 -24.15
CA GLY A 309 11.51 -11.11 -24.31
C GLY A 309 11.41 -9.60 -24.52
N ASP A 310 12.57 -8.99 -24.67
CA ASP A 310 12.77 -7.57 -24.96
C ASP A 310 13.47 -7.42 -26.33
N ASP A 311 13.17 -6.35 -27.07
CA ASP A 311 13.71 -6.06 -28.40
C ASP A 311 15.15 -5.50 -28.39
N GLY A 312 15.82 -5.51 -27.23
CA GLY A 312 17.12 -4.88 -26.98
C GLY A 312 17.07 -3.36 -26.77
N GLN A 313 15.92 -2.72 -27.03
CA GLN A 313 15.69 -1.28 -26.83
C GLN A 313 14.72 -1.00 -25.67
N GLY A 314 14.38 -2.01 -24.87
CA GLY A 314 13.50 -1.88 -23.72
C GLY A 314 12.01 -2.04 -24.04
N ASN A 315 11.63 -2.39 -25.27
CA ASN A 315 10.23 -2.66 -25.62
C ASN A 315 9.95 -4.16 -25.58
N ILE A 316 8.66 -4.53 -25.58
CA ILE A 316 8.27 -5.92 -25.74
C ILE A 316 8.69 -6.40 -27.12
N ASP A 317 9.37 -7.56 -27.17
CA ASP A 317 9.61 -8.25 -28.43
C ASP A 317 8.28 -8.80 -28.98
N VAL A 318 7.72 -8.10 -29.97
CA VAL A 318 6.41 -8.42 -30.57
C VAL A 318 6.45 -9.75 -31.33
N ASP A 319 7.59 -10.12 -31.90
CA ASP A 319 7.72 -11.38 -32.64
C ASP A 319 7.78 -12.57 -31.66
N ASP A 320 8.54 -12.44 -30.58
CA ASP A 320 8.54 -13.42 -29.48
C ASP A 320 7.17 -13.53 -28.80
N LEU A 321 6.48 -12.40 -28.57
CA LEU A 321 5.11 -12.38 -28.07
C LEU A 321 4.18 -13.17 -29.00
N ARG A 322 4.24 -12.91 -30.31
CA ARG A 322 3.39 -13.57 -31.31
C ARG A 322 3.65 -15.06 -31.35
N ALA A 323 4.93 -15.47 -31.35
CA ALA A 323 5.31 -16.89 -31.33
C ALA A 323 4.78 -17.60 -30.07
N LYS A 324 4.89 -16.98 -28.89
CA LYS A 324 4.38 -17.54 -27.62
C LYS A 324 2.86 -17.54 -27.53
N ALA A 325 2.19 -16.54 -28.09
CA ALA A 325 0.74 -16.50 -28.19
C ALA A 325 0.22 -17.63 -29.09
N GLU A 326 0.89 -17.88 -30.23
CA GLU A 326 0.58 -18.99 -31.13
C GLU A 326 0.85 -20.36 -30.46
N GLU A 327 2.04 -20.55 -29.88
CA GLU A 327 2.43 -21.80 -29.17
C GLU A 327 1.44 -22.15 -28.06
N HIS A 328 0.91 -21.15 -27.37
CA HIS A 328 0.01 -21.34 -26.24
C HIS A 328 -1.45 -21.02 -26.55
N SER A 329 -1.84 -20.88 -27.82
CA SER A 329 -3.17 -20.42 -28.24
C SER A 329 -4.33 -21.17 -27.58
N ASP A 330 -4.22 -22.49 -27.43
CA ASP A 330 -5.25 -23.31 -26.80
C ASP A 330 -5.36 -23.11 -25.28
N ASN A 331 -4.27 -22.68 -24.63
CA ASN A 331 -4.19 -22.53 -23.17
C ASN A 331 -3.99 -21.08 -22.73
N LEU A 332 -3.96 -20.11 -23.65
CA LEU A 332 -3.69 -18.71 -23.38
C LEU A 332 -4.85 -18.10 -22.60
N MET A 333 -4.57 -17.73 -21.35
CA MET A 333 -5.51 -17.06 -20.45
C MET A 333 -5.38 -15.54 -20.58
N ALA A 334 -4.17 -15.02 -20.44
CA ALA A 334 -3.97 -13.57 -20.47
C ALA A 334 -2.56 -13.12 -20.88
N LEU A 335 -2.45 -11.84 -21.22
CA LEU A 335 -1.22 -11.06 -21.15
C LEU A 335 -1.32 -10.12 -19.95
N MET A 336 -0.24 -9.97 -19.18
CA MET A 336 -0.07 -8.86 -18.25
C MET A 336 0.93 -7.86 -18.81
N VAL A 337 0.50 -6.63 -19.10
CA VAL A 337 1.35 -5.57 -19.65
C VAL A 337 1.28 -4.32 -18.78
N THR A 338 2.37 -3.56 -18.68
CA THR A 338 2.38 -2.23 -18.02
C THR A 338 2.47 -1.16 -19.11
N TYR A 339 1.62 -0.13 -19.06
CA TYR A 339 1.65 0.95 -20.05
C TYR A 339 1.57 2.34 -19.37
N PRO A 340 2.46 3.30 -19.71
CA PRO A 340 3.77 3.06 -20.35
C PRO A 340 4.58 2.03 -19.55
N SER A 341 5.54 1.39 -20.21
CA SER A 341 6.30 0.28 -19.63
C SER A 341 7.05 0.71 -18.35
N THR A 342 7.52 -0.26 -17.58
CA THR A 342 8.38 -0.01 -16.40
C THR A 342 9.72 0.62 -16.78
N HIS A 343 10.05 0.74 -18.06
CA HIS A 343 11.19 1.50 -18.55
C HIS A 343 10.89 2.99 -18.75
N GLY A 344 9.65 3.44 -18.51
CA GLY A 344 9.25 4.82 -18.66
C GLY A 344 9.06 5.25 -20.12
N VAL A 345 8.67 4.32 -21.01
CA VAL A 345 8.48 4.58 -22.44
C VAL A 345 7.10 4.13 -22.92
N TYR A 346 6.53 4.88 -23.87
CA TYR A 346 5.31 4.47 -24.57
C TYR A 346 5.68 3.54 -25.71
N GLU A 347 5.15 2.32 -25.67
CA GLU A 347 5.30 1.36 -26.76
C GLU A 347 4.34 1.70 -27.91
N GLU A 348 4.89 1.86 -29.11
CA GLU A 348 4.13 2.21 -30.32
C GLU A 348 3.22 1.05 -30.77
N SER A 349 3.64 -0.19 -30.51
CA SER A 349 2.94 -1.42 -30.90
C SER A 349 1.92 -1.91 -29.87
N ILE A 350 1.58 -1.11 -28.84
CA ILE A 350 0.72 -1.59 -27.73
C ILE A 350 -0.63 -2.15 -28.19
N LYS A 351 -1.25 -1.55 -29.22
CA LYS A 351 -2.52 -2.05 -29.77
C LYS A 351 -2.35 -3.36 -30.52
N GLU A 352 -1.29 -3.48 -31.30
CA GLU A 352 -0.95 -4.74 -31.99
C GLU A 352 -0.71 -5.86 -30.98
N ILE A 353 -0.01 -5.56 -29.88
CA ILE A 353 0.23 -6.49 -28.76
C ILE A 353 -1.11 -6.97 -28.17
N CYS A 354 -2.06 -6.07 -27.91
CA CYS A 354 -3.39 -6.45 -27.43
C CYS A 354 -4.14 -7.31 -28.46
N ASP A 355 -4.13 -6.91 -29.74
CA ASP A 355 -4.81 -7.61 -30.82
C ASP A 355 -4.29 -9.04 -31.01
N ILE A 356 -2.97 -9.26 -30.91
CA ILE A 356 -2.36 -10.60 -30.98
C ILE A 356 -2.94 -11.50 -29.88
N ILE A 357 -3.04 -11.00 -28.64
CA ILE A 357 -3.57 -11.78 -27.51
C ILE A 357 -5.04 -12.12 -27.72
N HIS A 358 -5.84 -11.16 -28.18
CA HIS A 358 -7.26 -11.37 -28.46
C HIS A 358 -7.48 -12.38 -29.61
N GLN A 359 -6.65 -12.36 -30.65
CA GLN A 359 -6.71 -13.32 -31.77
C GLN A 359 -6.50 -14.78 -31.30
N HIS A 360 -5.69 -14.98 -30.26
CA HIS A 360 -5.44 -16.29 -29.65
C HIS A 360 -6.37 -16.60 -28.45
N GLY A 361 -7.45 -15.82 -28.29
CA GLY A 361 -8.50 -16.07 -27.31
C GLY A 361 -8.17 -15.67 -25.87
N GLY A 362 -7.01 -15.05 -25.63
CA GLY A 362 -6.63 -14.54 -24.31
C GLY A 362 -7.30 -13.21 -23.97
N GLN A 363 -7.07 -12.73 -22.74
CA GLN A 363 -7.48 -11.41 -22.27
C GLN A 363 -6.27 -10.53 -21.96
N VAL A 364 -6.42 -9.21 -22.01
CA VAL A 364 -5.35 -8.26 -21.73
C VAL A 364 -5.58 -7.63 -20.36
N TYR A 365 -4.70 -7.98 -19.43
CA TYR A 365 -4.56 -7.29 -18.16
C TYR A 365 -3.53 -6.16 -18.30
N MET A 366 -3.93 -4.93 -17.97
CA MET A 366 -3.03 -3.79 -17.87
C MET A 366 -2.71 -3.47 -16.41
N ASP A 367 -1.44 -3.50 -16.05
CA ASP A 367 -0.94 -2.88 -14.84
C ASP A 367 -1.00 -1.35 -14.98
N GLY A 368 -1.89 -0.72 -14.22
CA GLY A 368 -2.11 0.72 -14.22
C GLY A 368 -1.34 1.49 -13.15
N ALA A 369 -0.27 0.92 -12.59
CA ALA A 369 0.63 1.66 -11.71
C ALA A 369 1.19 2.94 -12.36
N ASN A 370 1.35 2.93 -13.69
CA ASN A 370 1.88 4.04 -14.47
C ASN A 370 0.80 4.95 -15.07
N MET A 371 -0.43 4.92 -14.53
CA MET A 371 -1.53 5.76 -15.02
C MET A 371 -1.29 7.27 -14.87
N ASN A 372 -0.31 7.72 -14.07
CA ASN A 372 0.07 9.14 -14.00
C ASN A 372 0.61 9.69 -15.33
N ALA A 373 0.93 8.82 -16.29
CA ALA A 373 1.29 9.17 -17.65
C ALA A 373 0.11 9.03 -18.65
N GLN A 374 -1.09 8.66 -18.20
CA GLN A 374 -2.22 8.39 -19.10
C GLN A 374 -3.42 9.30 -18.87
N VAL A 375 -3.75 9.58 -17.60
CA VAL A 375 -5.02 10.24 -17.22
C VAL A 375 -5.28 11.50 -18.06
N GLY A 376 -6.38 11.50 -18.82
CA GLY A 376 -6.79 12.64 -19.65
C GLY A 376 -6.08 12.78 -21.01
N LEU A 377 -5.14 11.89 -21.34
CA LEU A 377 -4.42 11.83 -22.63
C LEU A 377 -4.75 10.56 -23.43
N THR A 378 -4.75 9.41 -22.78
CA THR A 378 -5.13 8.10 -23.32
C THR A 378 -5.78 7.26 -22.20
N SER A 379 -6.15 6.02 -22.47
CA SER A 379 -6.72 5.14 -21.46
C SER A 379 -6.48 3.64 -21.75
N PRO A 380 -6.51 2.77 -20.72
CA PRO A 380 -6.51 1.32 -20.87
C PRO A 380 -7.49 0.80 -21.92
N GLY A 381 -8.75 1.26 -21.88
CA GLY A 381 -9.76 0.85 -22.86
C GLY A 381 -9.42 1.28 -24.29
N ALA A 382 -8.79 2.44 -24.48
CA ALA A 382 -8.40 2.94 -25.79
C ALA A 382 -7.21 2.19 -26.43
N ILE A 383 -6.38 1.52 -25.60
CA ILE A 383 -5.25 0.69 -26.06
C ILE A 383 -5.61 -0.79 -26.22
N GLY A 384 -6.82 -1.21 -25.81
CA GLY A 384 -7.29 -2.59 -25.95
C GLY A 384 -7.18 -3.46 -24.69
N ALA A 385 -7.00 -2.86 -23.50
CA ALA A 385 -7.01 -3.63 -22.25
C ALA A 385 -8.43 -4.07 -21.87
N ASP A 386 -8.58 -5.30 -21.36
CA ASP A 386 -9.86 -5.82 -20.86
C ASP A 386 -10.06 -5.54 -19.37
N VAL A 387 -8.97 -5.50 -18.61
CA VAL A 387 -8.98 -5.20 -17.18
C VAL A 387 -7.74 -4.42 -16.80
N CYS A 388 -7.89 -3.45 -15.92
CA CYS A 388 -6.79 -2.62 -15.42
C CYS A 388 -6.94 -2.42 -13.92
N HIS A 389 -5.88 -2.64 -13.15
CA HIS A 389 -5.85 -2.14 -11.78
C HIS A 389 -5.25 -0.73 -11.73
N LEU A 390 -5.67 0.07 -10.76
CA LEU A 390 -5.08 1.38 -10.48
C LEU A 390 -4.39 1.36 -9.12
N ASN A 391 -3.29 2.08 -8.95
CA ASN A 391 -2.77 2.37 -7.62
C ASN A 391 -3.29 3.72 -7.13
N LEU A 392 -4.35 3.73 -6.31
CA LEU A 392 -4.86 4.99 -5.75
C LEU A 392 -3.83 5.72 -4.87
N HIS A 393 -2.91 4.95 -4.28
CA HIS A 393 -1.78 5.41 -3.47
C HIS A 393 -0.54 5.82 -4.27
N LYS A 394 -0.68 5.87 -5.60
CA LYS A 394 0.30 6.46 -6.52
C LYS A 394 -0.40 7.60 -7.29
N THR A 395 -1.18 7.24 -8.29
CA THR A 395 -1.80 8.19 -9.23
C THR A 395 -2.87 9.09 -8.58
N PHE A 396 -3.58 8.62 -7.56
CA PHE A 396 -4.76 9.29 -7.01
C PHE A 396 -4.61 9.69 -5.53
N ALA A 397 -3.39 10.09 -5.15
CA ALA A 397 -3.05 10.85 -3.95
C ALA A 397 -3.28 10.20 -2.57
N ILE A 398 -3.69 8.92 -2.46
CA ILE A 398 -3.61 8.22 -1.16
C ILE A 398 -2.14 8.23 -0.70
N PRO A 399 -1.83 8.55 0.57
CA PRO A 399 -0.45 8.66 1.03
C PRO A 399 0.23 7.30 1.08
N HIS A 400 1.52 7.29 0.72
CA HIS A 400 2.34 6.06 0.75
C HIS A 400 2.52 5.50 2.16
N GLY A 401 2.41 6.31 3.21
CA GLY A 401 2.36 5.86 4.61
C GLY A 401 3.58 5.06 5.10
N GLY A 402 4.74 5.22 4.45
CA GLY A 402 5.94 4.42 4.73
C GLY A 402 5.87 2.98 4.21
N GLY A 403 4.91 2.65 3.33
CA GLY A 403 4.69 1.31 2.77
C GLY A 403 3.24 0.80 2.88
N GLY A 404 2.27 1.69 3.08
CA GLY A 404 0.83 1.41 3.15
C GLY A 404 0.10 2.34 4.12
N PRO A 405 -1.18 2.65 3.89
CA PRO A 405 -2.15 1.82 3.16
C PRO A 405 -2.12 1.99 1.63
N GLY A 406 -2.53 0.94 0.92
CA GLY A 406 -2.88 1.00 -0.50
C GLY A 406 -4.36 0.73 -0.74
N VAL A 407 -4.82 1.07 -1.94
CA VAL A 407 -6.06 0.57 -2.56
C VAL A 407 -5.75 0.33 -4.04
N GLY A 408 -6.21 -0.81 -4.56
CA GLY A 408 -5.94 -1.28 -5.92
C GLY A 408 -7.20 -1.63 -6.70
N PRO A 409 -8.11 -0.69 -6.96
CA PRO A 409 -9.36 -1.02 -7.64
C PRO A 409 -9.09 -1.57 -9.03
N ILE A 410 -9.95 -2.47 -9.48
CA ILE A 410 -9.93 -2.97 -10.86
C ILE A 410 -11.05 -2.32 -11.66
N CYS A 411 -10.74 -1.89 -12.87
CA CYS A 411 -11.67 -1.43 -13.88
C CYS A 411 -11.71 -2.50 -14.98
N THR A 412 -12.89 -2.86 -15.50
CA THR A 412 -13.07 -3.97 -16.44
C THR A 412 -13.92 -3.56 -17.63
N ALA A 413 -13.63 -4.14 -18.79
CA ALA A 413 -14.52 -4.16 -19.95
C ALA A 413 -15.86 -4.83 -19.60
N SER A 414 -16.87 -4.60 -20.44
CA SER A 414 -18.26 -4.99 -20.14
C SER A 414 -18.42 -6.50 -19.95
N HIS A 415 -17.73 -7.33 -20.73
CA HIS A 415 -17.83 -8.80 -20.65
C HIS A 415 -17.19 -9.39 -19.40
N LEU A 416 -16.29 -8.67 -18.73
CA LEU A 416 -15.66 -9.08 -17.46
C LEU A 416 -16.44 -8.57 -16.23
N SER A 417 -17.25 -7.52 -16.39
CA SER A 417 -18.00 -6.91 -15.28
C SER A 417 -18.93 -7.87 -14.49
N PRO A 418 -19.57 -8.90 -15.10
CA PRO A 418 -20.39 -9.85 -14.34
C PRO A 418 -19.61 -10.64 -13.30
N PHE A 419 -18.28 -10.74 -13.42
CA PHE A 419 -17.44 -11.54 -12.54
C PHE A 419 -16.74 -10.72 -11.45
N LEU A 420 -16.95 -9.40 -11.37
CA LEU A 420 -16.39 -8.54 -10.32
C LEU A 420 -16.67 -9.11 -8.92
N PRO A 421 -15.74 -8.97 -7.96
CA PRO A 421 -15.78 -9.72 -6.71
C PRO A 421 -16.97 -9.35 -5.81
N GLY A 422 -17.64 -10.38 -5.31
CA GLY A 422 -18.72 -10.27 -4.33
C GLY A 422 -18.20 -10.23 -2.90
N HIS A 423 -19.12 -10.19 -1.93
CA HIS A 423 -18.78 -10.33 -0.52
C HIS A 423 -19.91 -11.05 0.24
N PRO A 424 -19.61 -11.98 1.17
CA PRO A 424 -20.62 -12.85 1.78
C PRO A 424 -21.54 -12.14 2.78
N VAL A 425 -21.13 -10.99 3.33
CA VAL A 425 -21.92 -10.25 4.34
C VAL A 425 -22.75 -9.13 3.71
N ILE A 426 -22.15 -8.35 2.82
CA ILE A 426 -22.79 -7.23 2.12
C ILE A 426 -22.63 -7.52 0.63
N LYS A 427 -23.73 -7.64 -0.10
CA LYS A 427 -23.69 -7.99 -1.52
C LYS A 427 -23.00 -6.89 -2.34
N THR A 428 -21.97 -7.27 -3.09
CA THR A 428 -21.23 -6.44 -4.05
C THR A 428 -20.93 -7.26 -5.31
N GLY A 429 -20.23 -6.67 -6.28
CA GLY A 429 -19.75 -7.38 -7.47
C GLY A 429 -20.79 -7.53 -8.57
N GLY A 430 -20.48 -8.38 -9.55
CA GLY A 430 -21.35 -8.65 -10.69
C GLY A 430 -22.32 -9.82 -10.47
N GLU A 431 -23.14 -10.13 -11.48
CA GLU A 431 -24.16 -11.19 -11.40
C GLU A 431 -23.57 -12.60 -11.22
N LYS A 432 -22.35 -12.83 -11.73
CA LYS A 432 -21.56 -14.06 -11.64
C LYS A 432 -20.31 -13.84 -10.80
N ALA A 433 -20.43 -13.01 -9.75
CA ALA A 433 -19.32 -12.55 -8.94
C ALA A 433 -18.40 -13.68 -8.47
N ILE A 434 -17.09 -13.47 -8.59
CA ILE A 434 -16.11 -14.29 -7.88
C ILE A 434 -16.22 -14.07 -6.37
N THR A 435 -15.61 -14.97 -5.59
CA THR A 435 -15.52 -14.83 -4.14
C THR A 435 -14.74 -13.58 -3.72
N ALA A 436 -14.99 -13.11 -2.50
CA ALA A 436 -14.30 -11.96 -1.94
C ALA A 436 -12.76 -12.14 -1.94
N VAL A 437 -12.05 -11.09 -2.33
CA VAL A 437 -10.58 -11.00 -2.30
C VAL A 437 -10.06 -10.18 -1.11
N SER A 438 -10.96 -9.45 -0.44
CA SER A 438 -10.69 -8.64 0.74
C SER A 438 -11.70 -8.97 1.85
N SER A 439 -11.32 -8.74 3.11
CA SER A 439 -12.17 -9.01 4.29
C SER A 439 -13.36 -8.06 4.45
N ALA A 440 -13.39 -6.95 3.70
CA ALA A 440 -14.46 -5.97 3.69
C ALA A 440 -14.93 -5.72 2.24
N PRO A 441 -16.22 -5.42 2.01
CA PRO A 441 -16.83 -5.34 0.68
C PRO A 441 -16.17 -4.32 -0.26
N TRP A 442 -15.64 -3.22 0.28
CA TRP A 442 -14.90 -2.17 -0.44
C TRP A 442 -13.49 -1.94 0.15
N GLY A 443 -12.87 -3.00 0.68
CA GLY A 443 -11.51 -2.92 1.23
C GLY A 443 -11.35 -1.83 2.29
N SER A 444 -10.35 -0.97 2.12
CA SER A 444 -10.06 0.16 3.01
C SER A 444 -10.93 1.38 2.66
N ALA A 445 -12.24 1.29 2.86
CA ALA A 445 -13.20 2.29 2.38
C ALA A 445 -12.93 3.73 2.88
N GLY A 446 -12.41 3.90 4.09
CA GLY A 446 -12.11 5.22 4.66
C GLY A 446 -11.14 6.08 3.85
N VAL A 447 -10.12 5.47 3.23
CA VAL A 447 -9.11 6.21 2.45
C VAL A 447 -9.57 6.53 1.02
N LEU A 448 -10.71 5.98 0.57
CA LEU A 448 -11.30 6.32 -0.73
C LEU A 448 -11.69 7.80 -0.83
N ALA A 449 -11.99 8.43 0.31
CA ALA A 449 -12.33 9.86 0.38
C ALA A 449 -11.20 10.75 -0.14
N ILE A 450 -9.94 10.30 -0.05
CA ILE A 450 -8.76 11.05 -0.54
C ILE A 450 -8.79 11.12 -2.06
N SER A 451 -8.87 9.97 -2.75
CA SER A 451 -8.92 9.92 -4.21
C SER A 451 -10.20 10.55 -4.76
N TYR A 452 -11.32 10.41 -4.04
CA TYR A 452 -12.56 11.12 -4.36
C TYR A 452 -12.35 12.64 -4.34
N ALA A 453 -11.75 13.19 -3.28
CA ALA A 453 -11.46 14.61 -3.17
C ALA A 453 -10.50 15.09 -4.27
N TYR A 454 -9.42 14.34 -4.54
CA TYR A 454 -8.47 14.65 -5.62
C TYR A 454 -9.18 14.78 -6.98
N ILE A 455 -9.94 13.76 -7.38
CA ILE A 455 -10.66 13.76 -8.67
C ILE A 455 -11.69 14.89 -8.73
N ALA A 456 -12.45 15.10 -7.65
CA ALA A 456 -13.47 16.15 -7.58
C ALA A 456 -12.89 17.57 -7.66
N LEU A 457 -11.75 17.81 -7.00
CA LEU A 457 -11.09 19.12 -6.98
C LEU A 457 -10.35 19.41 -8.30
N MET A 458 -9.67 18.41 -8.86
CA MET A 458 -8.91 18.57 -10.10
C MET A 458 -9.84 18.67 -11.32
N GLY A 459 -10.94 17.93 -11.31
CA GLY A 459 -11.82 17.79 -12.48
C GLY A 459 -11.07 17.25 -13.71
N ARG A 460 -11.73 17.27 -14.87
CA ARG A 460 -11.16 16.75 -16.11
C ARG A 460 -9.86 17.46 -16.51
N ASP A 461 -9.87 18.79 -16.51
CA ASP A 461 -8.76 19.58 -17.06
C ASP A 461 -7.55 19.56 -16.13
N GLY A 462 -7.76 19.66 -14.81
CA GLY A 462 -6.69 19.54 -13.83
C GLY A 462 -6.04 18.16 -13.87
N LEU A 463 -6.82 17.07 -13.95
CA LEU A 463 -6.28 15.71 -14.09
C LEU A 463 -5.44 15.56 -15.37
N LYS A 464 -5.90 16.12 -16.50
CA LYS A 464 -5.15 16.11 -17.75
C LYS A 464 -3.85 16.90 -17.66
N ASP A 465 -3.89 18.07 -17.03
CA ASP A 465 -2.72 18.93 -16.89
C ASP A 465 -1.70 18.35 -15.91
N ALA A 466 -2.14 17.67 -14.84
CA ALA A 466 -1.27 16.90 -13.96
C ALA A 466 -0.43 15.88 -14.76
N THR A 467 -1.08 15.07 -15.61
CA THR A 467 -0.39 14.11 -16.49
C THR A 467 0.62 14.79 -17.42
N LYS A 468 0.24 15.91 -18.05
CA LYS A 468 1.17 16.65 -18.93
C LYS A 468 2.40 17.16 -18.18
N ILE A 469 2.20 17.69 -16.97
CA ILE A 469 3.29 18.25 -16.15
C ILE A 469 4.19 17.12 -15.63
N ALA A 470 3.64 15.96 -15.25
CA ALA A 470 4.44 14.80 -14.87
C ALA A 470 5.39 14.37 -16.00
N ILE A 471 4.88 14.28 -17.24
CA ILE A 471 5.67 13.96 -18.44
C ILE A 471 6.70 15.06 -18.74
N LEU A 472 6.29 16.34 -18.61
CA LEU A 472 7.18 17.48 -18.81
C LEU A 472 8.34 17.47 -17.81
N ASN A 473 8.05 17.27 -16.53
CA ASN A 473 9.05 17.26 -15.46
C ASN A 473 10.05 16.11 -15.67
N ALA A 474 9.61 14.91 -16.01
CA ALA A 474 10.50 13.80 -16.31
C ALA A 474 11.43 14.11 -17.51
N ASN A 475 10.87 14.64 -18.60
CA ASN A 475 11.66 15.02 -19.76
C ASN A 475 12.59 16.21 -19.50
N TYR A 476 12.22 17.12 -18.61
CA TYR A 476 13.08 18.22 -18.15
C TYR A 476 14.32 17.69 -17.41
N VAL A 477 14.11 16.82 -16.42
CA VAL A 477 15.20 16.17 -15.66
C VAL A 477 16.08 15.36 -16.61
N LYS A 478 15.48 14.60 -17.53
CA LYS A 478 16.21 13.85 -18.57
C LYS A 478 17.11 14.76 -19.40
N ASP A 479 16.56 15.86 -19.93
CA ASP A 479 17.33 16.78 -20.77
C ASP A 479 18.44 17.51 -19.98
N ARG A 480 18.30 17.68 -18.66
CA ARG A 480 19.37 18.18 -17.78
C ARG A 480 20.50 17.17 -17.56
N LEU A 481 20.21 15.87 -17.53
CA LEU A 481 21.17 14.83 -17.17
C LEU A 481 21.85 14.16 -18.38
N LYS A 482 21.21 14.14 -19.56
CA LYS A 482 21.63 13.33 -20.71
C LYS A 482 23.05 13.55 -21.25
N GLU A 483 23.63 14.73 -21.03
CA GLU A 483 25.00 15.04 -21.47
C GLU A 483 26.07 14.42 -20.56
N LYS A 484 25.69 14.01 -19.35
CA LYS A 484 26.59 13.54 -18.30
C LYS A 484 26.30 12.11 -17.85
N TYR A 485 25.07 11.65 -18.07
CA TYR A 485 24.62 10.30 -17.79
C TYR A 485 23.90 9.72 -18.99
N LYS A 486 24.10 8.44 -19.24
CA LYS A 486 23.34 7.70 -20.25
C LYS A 486 21.90 7.49 -19.77
N ILE A 487 20.93 7.98 -20.53
CA ILE A 487 19.52 7.62 -20.37
C ILE A 487 19.27 6.32 -21.11
N LEU A 488 18.84 5.28 -20.39
CA LEU A 488 18.91 3.91 -20.90
C LEU A 488 17.89 3.63 -22.00
N TYR A 489 16.66 4.09 -21.84
CA TYR A 489 15.55 3.85 -22.77
C TYR A 489 14.84 5.16 -23.10
N LEU A 490 14.47 5.31 -24.37
CA LEU A 490 13.76 6.47 -24.90
C LEU A 490 12.76 5.99 -25.95
N GLY A 491 11.59 6.61 -25.99
CA GLY A 491 10.64 6.40 -27.08
C GLY A 491 11.17 6.95 -28.42
N LYS A 492 10.46 6.64 -29.50
CA LYS A 492 10.83 6.96 -30.90
C LYS A 492 11.29 8.40 -31.15
N ASN A 493 10.72 9.37 -30.43
CA ASN A 493 11.02 10.79 -30.57
C ASN A 493 12.03 11.32 -29.52
N GLY A 494 12.80 10.45 -28.87
CA GLY A 494 13.81 10.83 -27.86
C GLY A 494 13.22 11.34 -26.54
N ARG A 495 11.99 10.91 -26.22
CA ARG A 495 11.22 11.32 -25.04
C ARG A 495 10.96 10.12 -24.13
N CYS A 496 10.93 10.37 -22.82
CA CYS A 496 10.38 9.44 -21.84
C CYS A 496 8.91 9.79 -21.55
N ALA A 497 8.21 8.94 -20.82
CA ALA A 497 6.89 9.20 -20.27
C ALA A 497 6.99 10.04 -18.99
N HIS A 498 6.45 9.56 -17.87
CA HIS A 498 6.50 10.21 -16.55
C HIS A 498 7.74 9.86 -15.72
N GLU A 499 8.57 8.94 -16.19
CA GLU A 499 9.79 8.48 -15.52
C GLU A 499 10.88 8.10 -16.52
N MET A 500 12.13 8.00 -16.07
CA MET A 500 13.24 7.49 -16.90
C MET A 500 14.27 6.70 -16.10
N ILE A 501 15.10 5.92 -16.81
CA ILE A 501 16.21 5.16 -16.23
C ILE A 501 17.55 5.81 -16.58
N VAL A 502 18.35 6.08 -15.56
CA VAL A 502 19.72 6.58 -15.66
C VAL A 502 20.69 5.43 -15.38
N ASP A 503 21.58 5.17 -16.34
CA ASP A 503 22.51 4.04 -16.32
C ASP A 503 23.81 4.42 -15.58
N PHE A 504 24.13 3.69 -14.51
CA PHE A 504 25.37 3.88 -13.72
C PHE A 504 26.36 2.73 -13.91
N ARG A 505 26.03 1.71 -14.72
CA ARG A 505 26.82 0.47 -14.81
C ARG A 505 28.24 0.70 -15.34
N GLU A 506 28.45 1.73 -16.15
CA GLU A 506 29.78 2.07 -16.68
C GLU A 506 30.77 2.49 -15.58
N PHE A 507 30.28 3.06 -14.47
CA PHE A 507 31.12 3.54 -13.37
C PHE A 507 31.64 2.40 -12.46
N LYS A 508 31.13 1.18 -12.65
CA LYS A 508 31.61 0.00 -11.93
C LYS A 508 33.10 -0.28 -12.18
N ALA A 509 33.60 0.07 -13.37
CA ALA A 509 35.04 -0.03 -13.69
C ALA A 509 35.91 0.89 -12.82
N LEU A 510 35.32 1.96 -12.26
CA LEU A 510 35.95 2.88 -11.30
C LEU A 510 35.70 2.45 -9.84
N GLY A 511 35.12 1.27 -9.64
CA GLY A 511 34.69 0.79 -8.34
C GLY A 511 33.41 1.43 -7.82
N VAL A 512 32.73 2.33 -8.54
CA VAL A 512 31.51 3.00 -8.08
C VAL A 512 30.28 2.16 -8.42
N GLU A 513 29.48 1.81 -7.42
CA GLU A 513 28.21 1.09 -7.60
C GLU A 513 27.02 2.06 -7.44
N VAL A 514 25.85 1.70 -7.96
CA VAL A 514 24.66 2.57 -7.90
C VAL A 514 24.21 2.84 -6.46
N GLU A 515 24.46 1.91 -5.54
CA GLU A 515 24.21 2.09 -4.11
C GLU A 515 25.07 3.20 -3.50
N ASP A 516 26.30 3.43 -4.00
CA ASP A 516 27.15 4.53 -3.55
C ASP A 516 26.50 5.88 -3.87
N VAL A 517 25.98 6.02 -5.09
CA VAL A 517 25.22 7.21 -5.53
C VAL A 517 23.96 7.38 -4.70
N ALA A 518 23.21 6.30 -4.48
CA ALA A 518 21.99 6.33 -3.67
C ALA A 518 22.25 6.77 -2.21
N LYS A 519 23.37 6.34 -1.61
CA LYS A 519 23.76 6.80 -0.27
C LYS A 519 24.28 8.23 -0.30
N ARG A 520 25.03 8.61 -1.33
CA ARG A 520 25.58 9.96 -1.46
C ARG A 520 24.50 11.02 -1.62
N LEU A 521 23.40 10.72 -2.32
CA LEU A 521 22.24 11.61 -2.41
C LEU A 521 21.67 12.01 -1.04
N MET A 522 21.81 11.17 -0.01
CA MET A 522 21.37 11.52 1.35
C MET A 522 22.15 12.71 1.91
N ASP A 523 23.44 12.85 1.57
CA ASP A 523 24.27 13.98 2.01
C ASP A 523 23.86 15.30 1.35
N TYR A 524 23.27 15.20 0.15
CA TYR A 524 22.64 16.30 -0.59
C TYR A 524 21.21 16.59 -0.14
N GLY A 525 20.67 15.81 0.81
CA GLY A 525 19.32 16.00 1.35
C GLY A 525 18.20 15.35 0.54
N PHE A 526 18.51 14.36 -0.30
CA PHE A 526 17.52 13.63 -1.10
C PHE A 526 17.42 12.16 -0.69
N HIS A 527 16.19 11.64 -0.73
CA HIS A 527 15.99 10.19 -0.84
C HIS A 527 16.41 9.73 -2.23
N ALA A 528 17.02 8.56 -2.34
CA ALA A 528 17.40 8.00 -3.64
C ALA A 528 16.16 7.69 -4.51
N PRO A 529 16.28 7.77 -5.84
CA PRO A 529 15.30 7.19 -6.76
C PRO A 529 15.20 5.67 -6.59
N THR A 530 14.35 5.02 -7.39
CA THR A 530 14.23 3.55 -7.36
C THR A 530 15.54 2.93 -7.84
N VAL A 531 16.14 2.08 -7.00
CA VAL A 531 17.49 1.54 -7.22
C VAL A 531 17.42 0.13 -7.78
N SER A 532 18.17 -0.15 -8.85
CA SER A 532 18.39 -1.49 -9.41
C SER A 532 17.13 -2.23 -9.89
N PHE A 533 16.04 -1.50 -10.14
CA PHE A 533 14.81 -2.01 -10.75
C PHE A 533 14.26 -0.98 -11.76
N PRO A 534 13.78 -1.41 -12.95
CA PRO A 534 13.74 -2.79 -13.45
C PRO A 534 15.10 -3.31 -13.95
N VAL A 535 16.11 -2.43 -14.09
CA VAL A 535 17.45 -2.81 -14.54
C VAL A 535 18.47 -2.74 -13.38
N PRO A 536 19.16 -3.84 -13.03
CA PRO A 536 20.19 -3.82 -11.99
C PRO A 536 21.32 -2.81 -12.29
N GLY A 537 21.77 -2.09 -11.26
CA GLY A 537 22.85 -1.10 -11.39
C GLY A 537 22.42 0.25 -11.98
N THR A 538 21.13 0.56 -11.97
CA THR A 538 20.56 1.81 -12.50
C THR A 538 19.69 2.53 -11.47
N LEU A 539 19.38 3.81 -11.73
CA LEU A 539 18.36 4.58 -11.00
C LEU A 539 17.17 4.87 -11.90
N MET A 540 15.96 4.57 -11.43
CA MET A 540 14.72 4.96 -12.09
C MET A 540 14.08 6.14 -11.37
N ILE A 541 13.90 7.24 -12.12
CA ILE A 541 13.59 8.57 -11.61
C ILE A 541 12.21 9.00 -12.09
N GLU A 542 11.31 9.28 -11.15
CA GLU A 542 9.96 9.82 -11.40
C GLU A 542 9.73 11.07 -10.53
N PRO A 543 9.74 12.28 -11.11
CA PRO A 543 9.59 13.53 -10.34
C PRO A 543 8.15 13.89 -10.00
N THR A 544 7.16 13.37 -10.73
CA THR A 544 5.74 13.76 -10.68
C THR A 544 5.47 15.22 -11.07
N GLU A 545 4.19 15.57 -11.12
CA GLU A 545 3.69 16.91 -11.43
C GLU A 545 3.73 17.89 -10.25
N SER A 546 3.90 17.38 -9.03
CA SER A 546 3.76 18.18 -7.80
C SER A 546 5.00 19.00 -7.47
N GLU A 547 6.13 18.66 -8.07
CA GLU A 547 7.42 19.24 -7.75
C GLU A 547 7.69 20.50 -8.58
N SER A 548 8.20 21.53 -7.92
CA SER A 548 8.54 22.79 -8.56
C SER A 548 9.81 22.65 -9.40
N LYS A 549 9.96 23.51 -10.41
CA LYS A 549 11.18 23.52 -11.24
C LYS A 549 12.45 23.70 -10.39
N GLU A 550 12.41 24.52 -9.34
CA GLU A 550 13.55 24.73 -8.44
C GLU A 550 13.93 23.46 -7.68
N GLU A 551 12.97 22.60 -7.35
CA GLU A 551 13.27 21.30 -6.72
C GLU A 551 13.87 20.31 -7.74
N LEU A 552 13.34 20.29 -8.97
CA LEU A 552 13.93 19.51 -10.06
C LEU A 552 15.37 19.95 -10.35
N ASP A 553 15.63 21.27 -10.34
CA ASP A 553 16.96 21.84 -10.50
C ASP A 553 17.90 21.37 -9.39
N ARG A 554 17.49 21.46 -8.12
CA ARG A 554 18.30 20.99 -6.97
C ARG A 554 18.68 19.53 -7.09
N PHE A 555 17.74 18.69 -7.49
CA PHE A 555 17.97 17.26 -7.67
C PHE A 555 18.91 16.97 -8.86
N CYS A 556 18.72 17.66 -9.99
CA CYS A 556 19.64 17.56 -11.13
C CYS A 556 21.06 18.00 -10.75
N ASP A 557 21.19 19.12 -10.03
CA ASP A 557 22.47 19.66 -9.59
C ASP A 557 23.16 18.72 -8.60
N ALA A 558 22.40 18.04 -7.73
CA ALA A 558 22.94 17.00 -6.86
C ALA A 558 23.55 15.84 -7.68
N LEU A 559 22.81 15.31 -8.66
CA LEU A 559 23.32 14.24 -9.52
C LEU A 559 24.50 14.69 -10.38
N LEU A 560 24.50 15.91 -10.90
CA LEU A 560 25.61 16.46 -11.67
C LEU A 560 26.85 16.71 -10.79
N ALA A 561 26.67 17.13 -9.54
CA ALA A 561 27.78 17.22 -8.58
C ALA A 561 28.33 15.83 -8.24
N ILE A 562 27.47 14.83 -8.03
CA ILE A 562 27.89 13.43 -7.86
C ILE A 562 28.63 12.92 -9.10
N ARG A 563 28.23 13.34 -10.31
CA ARG A 563 28.96 12.99 -11.54
C ARG A 563 30.40 13.48 -11.48
N GLU A 564 30.60 14.71 -11.02
CA GLU A 564 31.93 15.29 -10.84
C GLU A 564 32.73 14.53 -9.77
N GLU A 565 32.11 14.12 -8.66
CA GLU A 565 32.76 13.26 -7.65
C GLU A 565 33.20 11.90 -8.23
N ILE A 566 32.46 11.34 -9.19
CA ILE A 566 32.88 10.15 -9.95
C ILE A 566 34.05 10.48 -10.89
N ASP A 567 34.01 11.64 -11.56
CA ASP A 567 35.10 12.07 -12.46
C ASP A 567 36.39 12.35 -11.70
N GLU A 568 36.34 12.87 -10.47
CA GLU A 568 37.51 13.02 -9.61
C GLU A 568 38.20 11.68 -9.33
N ILE A 569 37.43 10.60 -9.13
CA ILE A 569 37.98 9.24 -8.99
C ILE A 569 38.62 8.80 -10.31
N ALA A 570 37.93 9.01 -11.44
CA ALA A 570 38.43 8.66 -12.77
C ALA A 570 39.74 9.38 -13.13
N ARG A 571 39.91 10.64 -12.68
CA ARG A 571 41.12 11.44 -12.86
C ARG A 571 42.22 11.16 -11.83
N GLY A 572 41.93 10.36 -10.79
CA GLY A 572 42.86 10.08 -9.69
C GLY A 572 43.04 11.23 -8.69
N GLU A 573 42.11 12.19 -8.66
CA GLU A 573 42.07 13.30 -7.70
C GLU A 573 41.46 12.87 -6.36
N ALA A 574 40.61 11.84 -6.37
CA ALA A 574 40.06 11.20 -5.18
C ALA A 574 40.48 9.72 -5.12
N ASP A 575 40.75 9.23 -3.90
CA ASP A 575 41.06 7.82 -3.67
C ASP A 575 39.87 6.92 -4.07
N ALA A 576 40.12 5.78 -4.73
CA ALA A 576 39.06 4.91 -5.24
C ALA A 576 38.20 4.24 -4.15
N GLU A 577 38.79 3.98 -2.97
CA GLU A 577 38.16 3.24 -1.88
C GLU A 577 37.78 4.15 -0.69
N ASN A 578 38.46 5.29 -0.53
CA ASN A 578 38.27 6.23 0.57
C ASN A 578 37.89 7.64 0.07
N ASN A 579 36.70 7.75 -0.52
CA ASN A 579 36.13 8.99 -1.03
C ASN A 579 34.73 9.24 -0.45
N VAL A 580 34.12 10.36 -0.84
CA VAL A 580 32.79 10.76 -0.37
C VAL A 580 31.67 9.79 -0.79
N LEU A 581 31.78 9.13 -1.93
CA LEU A 581 30.78 8.16 -2.41
C LEU A 581 30.82 6.87 -1.57
N LYS A 582 32.01 6.33 -1.33
CA LYS A 582 32.22 5.10 -0.55
C LYS A 582 31.86 5.23 0.92
N ASN A 583 32.13 6.39 1.50
CA ASN A 583 31.87 6.66 2.90
C ASN A 583 30.47 7.25 3.17
N ALA A 584 29.68 7.55 2.14
CA ALA A 584 28.31 8.00 2.32
C ALA A 584 27.41 6.89 2.89
N PRO A 585 26.39 7.25 3.70
CA PRO A 585 26.03 8.61 4.11
C PRO A 585 26.85 9.10 5.33
N HIS A 586 27.04 10.42 5.43
CA HIS A 586 27.78 11.05 6.53
C HIS A 586 26.83 11.53 7.64
N THR A 587 26.92 10.88 8.79
CA THR A 587 26.08 11.22 9.96
C THR A 587 26.56 12.49 10.66
N GLU A 588 25.67 13.12 11.44
CA GLU A 588 26.03 14.26 12.29
C GLU A 588 27.24 13.93 13.19
N TYR A 589 27.19 12.78 13.87
CA TYR A 589 28.26 12.32 14.76
C TYR A 589 29.61 12.11 14.05
N ALA A 590 29.60 11.59 12.83
CA ALA A 590 30.83 11.41 12.06
C ALA A 590 31.45 12.76 11.68
N VAL A 591 30.63 13.75 11.34
CA VAL A 591 31.09 15.08 10.90
C VAL A 591 31.59 15.93 12.06
N VAL A 592 30.98 15.84 13.24
CA VAL A 592 31.39 16.62 14.43
C VAL A 592 32.49 15.95 15.26
N SER A 593 32.84 14.69 14.97
CA SER A 593 33.91 13.95 15.64
C SER A 593 35.23 14.74 15.63
N ASP A 594 36.00 14.69 16.73
CA ASP A 594 37.35 15.26 16.78
C ASP A 594 38.31 14.53 15.83
N ASN A 595 38.07 13.23 15.61
CA ASN A 595 38.85 12.40 14.69
C ASN A 595 38.22 12.42 13.29
N TRP A 596 38.96 12.93 12.31
CA TRP A 596 38.60 12.93 10.88
C TRP A 596 39.79 12.48 10.05
N ASP A 597 39.75 11.22 9.61
CA ASP A 597 40.82 10.52 8.88
C ASP A 597 40.54 10.42 7.37
N LYS A 598 39.57 11.19 6.87
CA LYS A 598 39.15 11.15 5.47
C LYS A 598 39.94 12.16 4.63
N PRO A 599 40.33 11.81 3.38
CA PRO A 599 41.13 12.65 2.51
C PRO A 599 40.33 13.80 1.84
N TYR A 600 39.15 14.11 2.37
CA TYR A 600 38.26 15.17 1.90
C TYR A 600 37.69 15.93 3.10
N SER A 601 37.23 17.16 2.87
CA SER A 601 36.75 18.02 3.96
C SER A 601 35.39 17.57 4.49
N ARG A 602 35.14 17.90 5.77
CA ARG A 602 33.81 17.77 6.41
C ARG A 602 32.74 18.56 5.66
N GLU A 603 33.10 19.71 5.09
CA GLU A 603 32.20 20.51 4.28
C GLU A 603 31.79 19.76 3.01
N LYS A 604 32.73 19.17 2.28
CA LYS A 604 32.42 18.34 1.11
C LYS A 604 31.55 17.15 1.49
N ALA A 605 31.76 16.56 2.67
CA ALA A 605 30.94 15.47 3.18
C ALA A 605 29.49 15.91 3.46
N ALA A 606 29.29 16.97 4.25
CA ALA A 606 28.00 17.32 4.83
C ALA A 606 27.21 18.42 4.12
N TYR A 607 27.90 19.32 3.41
CA TYR A 607 27.34 20.49 2.74
C TYR A 607 27.87 20.62 1.30
N PRO A 608 27.68 19.58 0.45
CA PRO A 608 28.31 19.53 -0.88
C PRO A 608 27.82 20.60 -1.85
N LEU A 609 26.64 21.18 -1.63
CA LEU A 609 26.11 22.31 -2.40
C LEU A 609 25.54 23.41 -1.49
N PRO A 610 25.51 24.68 -1.94
CA PRO A 610 25.06 25.80 -1.11
C PRO A 610 23.65 25.64 -0.52
N TYR A 611 22.69 25.06 -1.26
CA TYR A 611 21.32 24.90 -0.78
C TYR A 611 21.21 23.98 0.44
N VAL A 612 22.14 23.02 0.61
CA VAL A 612 22.15 22.07 1.72
C VAL A 612 22.34 22.78 3.05
N ARG A 613 23.09 23.90 3.07
CA ARG A 613 23.33 24.70 4.28
C ARG A 613 22.03 25.27 4.89
N GLY A 614 21.06 25.61 4.05
CA GLY A 614 19.78 26.15 4.52
C GLY A 614 18.79 25.10 4.98
N ARG A 615 19.01 23.82 4.66
CA ARG A 615 18.01 22.74 4.79
C ARG A 615 18.67 21.37 5.05
N LYS A 616 19.61 21.30 5.99
CA LYS A 616 20.33 20.05 6.26
C LYS A 616 19.40 19.02 6.91
N PHE A 617 19.19 17.90 6.23
CA PHE A 617 18.68 16.68 6.82
C PHE A 617 19.85 15.75 7.15
N TRP A 618 19.90 15.23 8.38
CA TRP A 618 20.99 14.37 8.83
C TRP A 618 20.64 12.90 8.70
N PRO A 619 21.44 12.09 7.97
CA PRO A 619 21.34 10.64 8.05
C PRO A 619 21.53 10.18 9.50
N ALA A 620 20.53 9.49 10.05
CA ALA A 620 20.52 9.10 11.46
C ALA A 620 21.55 7.99 11.79
N VAL A 621 21.99 7.23 10.79
CA VAL A 621 22.97 6.15 10.91
C VAL A 621 23.89 6.13 9.68
N ALA A 622 25.09 5.56 9.85
CA ALA A 622 26.00 5.32 8.75
C ALA A 622 25.48 4.22 7.81
N ARG A 623 26.26 3.88 6.79
CA ARG A 623 25.88 2.85 5.81
C ARG A 623 25.56 1.52 6.51
N ILE A 624 24.39 0.97 6.19
CA ILE A 624 23.87 -0.26 6.77
C ILE A 624 24.60 -1.48 6.20
N ASP A 625 25.01 -2.42 7.06
CA ASP A 625 25.47 -3.75 6.64
C ASP A 625 24.27 -4.69 6.40
N ASN A 626 23.96 -4.92 5.13
CA ASN A 626 22.85 -5.78 4.73
C ASN A 626 23.12 -7.27 5.00
N ALA A 627 24.34 -7.74 4.75
CA ALA A 627 24.70 -9.14 4.85
C ALA A 627 24.83 -9.61 6.30
N TYR A 628 25.30 -8.75 7.20
CA TYR A 628 25.33 -9.03 8.63
C TYR A 628 23.92 -9.24 9.20
N GLY A 629 22.98 -8.33 8.88
CA GLY A 629 21.61 -8.39 9.41
C GLY A 629 20.83 -9.63 8.95
N ASP A 630 21.07 -10.10 7.72
CA ASP A 630 20.41 -11.32 7.22
C ASP A 630 21.05 -12.61 7.79
N ARG A 631 22.35 -12.59 8.14
CA ARG A 631 23.04 -13.71 8.81
C ARG A 631 22.74 -13.80 10.31
N ASN A 632 22.50 -12.65 10.95
CA ASN A 632 22.25 -12.52 12.39
C ASN A 632 20.85 -11.96 12.61
N LEU A 633 19.84 -12.77 12.27
CA LEU A 633 18.45 -12.32 12.19
C LEU A 633 17.88 -12.01 13.58
N VAL A 634 17.64 -10.72 13.84
CA VAL A 634 16.95 -10.23 15.04
C VAL A 634 15.75 -9.39 14.60
N CYS A 635 14.54 -9.90 14.86
CA CYS A 635 13.28 -9.28 14.43
C CYS A 635 12.40 -8.78 15.58
N SER A 636 12.95 -8.69 16.79
CA SER A 636 12.32 -8.08 17.98
C SER A 636 13.26 -7.07 18.61
N CYS A 637 12.73 -6.12 19.37
CA CYS A 637 13.54 -5.23 20.19
C CYS A 637 14.25 -6.05 21.27
N LEU A 638 15.57 -6.16 21.19
CA LEU A 638 16.39 -6.65 22.29
C LEU A 638 16.74 -5.48 23.22
N PRO A 639 17.04 -5.74 24.50
CA PRO A 639 17.76 -4.79 25.33
C PRO A 639 19.02 -4.29 24.61
N VAL A 640 19.38 -3.02 24.80
CA VAL A 640 20.55 -2.42 24.10
C VAL A 640 21.83 -3.20 24.42
N GLU A 641 21.90 -3.75 25.63
CA GLU A 641 23.01 -4.57 26.12
C GLU A 641 23.15 -5.91 25.38
N GLU A 642 22.08 -6.43 24.77
CA GLU A 642 22.11 -7.69 24.01
C GLU A 642 22.51 -7.48 22.53
N TYR A 643 22.64 -6.22 22.07
CA TYR A 643 23.18 -5.89 20.75
C TYR A 643 24.71 -5.68 20.75
N ALA A 644 25.34 -5.65 21.92
CA ALA A 644 26.76 -5.30 22.11
C ALA A 644 27.73 -6.46 21.88
#